data_AF-A0A845HHJ3-F1
#
_entry.id   AF-A0A845HHJ3-F1
#
_cell.length_a   1.000
_cell.length_b   1.000
_cell.length_c   1.000
_cell.angle_alpha   90.00
_cell.angle_beta   90.00
_cell.angle_gamma   90.00
#
_symmetry.space_group_name_H-M   'P 1'
#
loop_
_entity.id
_entity.type
_entity.pdbx_description
1 polymer ?
#
loop_
_entity_poly.entity_id
_entity_poly.type
_entity_poly.pdbx_seq_one_letter_code
_entity_poly.pdbx_strand_id
1 'polypeptide(L)'
;MMLLPMLASGVHAAPPLINIGSEPLTAACRTATSAAGARMAGTSLLLAAPAASSGSVALPGATPPDAAPPSGSAVSPGPAAHGAAASSAPLGDLLNATLDASDSGGHFERIRLPAVGSASPGVALWDAGNILTGAPGRAPVPEPGARRLYTAIVQADGRLAGIPFTWPALSAAQQAMLDQAPAPHTASDGLGERRVAYLRGDRSDEGTLFRRRSSVLGDSINSMPVLVGPPSGAVLDASYTAFRERNKARRPMIYLGANDGMLHGFDAVSGIERYAYLPDALMPALNRLPGPGYVHRAYVDGPAISDDVVIAGTWRTVLVSAMGGGAQGLFALDVTDPEALNEASALWEFTDRDDPMMGNLTTLPQIAKVRTSHGDEAASYRYFAVASSGLNNYASDGHSSRNGKGALFLLALDKPRDAPWKLNANYYRWTTPISDSTLANGLSAPALTFDRDDALSYAYAGDLQGNLWRFDFAGWPSVAVQALFAARDADGRRQPIAQRPMLAYATGGGYMVLFGTGVLFDRTDLSAGGFVTQSFYGIHDSLSVPMDVVAGRRQLTERVLDASSANLFNLSGAEIAPGSKGWYLDFLQSSRTGERSIGSGVLAGGAVVFNTLLPGTDKCDASRSRTYVLNALTGLPEGRSTASIDPAAPIVGLLQPMYPTMLALVPQSSSLSAPDPTGQVVVTKNYAVANVSAGEVAVAGAVKVRLRSGRLSWREVANWRELHEAIK
;
A
#
# COMPACT_ATOMS: atom_id res chain seq x y z
N MET A 1 -24.02 -56.24 16.66
CA MET A 1 -24.84 -55.65 15.58
C MET A 1 -25.18 -54.23 15.98
N MET A 2 -24.19 -53.33 15.92
CA MET A 2 -24.05 -52.24 14.93
C MET A 2 -25.20 -51.22 14.97
N LEU A 3 -25.03 -50.21 15.83
CA LEU A 3 -25.61 -48.88 15.64
C LEU A 3 -24.83 -48.17 14.52
N LEU A 4 -25.53 -47.72 13.48
CA LEU A 4 -25.01 -46.79 12.48
C LEU A 4 -25.42 -45.36 12.89
N PRO A 5 -24.50 -44.39 13.03
CA PRO A 5 -24.88 -42.99 13.14
C PRO A 5 -25.16 -42.45 11.72
N MET A 6 -26.34 -41.86 11.52
CA MET A 6 -26.62 -41.02 10.36
C MET A 6 -25.69 -39.80 10.39
N LEU A 7 -24.64 -39.84 9.57
CA LEU A 7 -23.88 -38.67 9.18
C LEU A 7 -24.79 -37.79 8.31
N ALA A 8 -25.42 -36.80 8.93
CA ALA A 8 -25.98 -35.66 8.21
C ALA A 8 -24.80 -34.83 7.69
N SER A 9 -24.29 -35.18 6.51
CA SER A 9 -23.44 -34.29 5.71
C SER A 9 -24.32 -33.14 5.20
N GLY A 10 -24.51 -32.13 6.06
CA GLY A 10 -25.10 -30.86 5.68
C GLY A 10 -24.22 -30.23 4.61
N VAL A 11 -24.78 -30.07 3.41
CA VAL A 11 -24.22 -29.25 2.34
C VAL A 11 -24.16 -27.82 2.89
N HIS A 12 -23.00 -27.41 3.39
CA HIS A 12 -22.79 -26.04 3.84
C HIS A 12 -22.77 -25.15 2.60
N ALA A 13 -23.70 -24.20 2.52
CA ALA A 13 -23.67 -23.19 1.46
C ALA A 13 -22.35 -22.40 1.57
N ALA A 14 -21.65 -22.24 0.44
CA ALA A 14 -20.45 -21.41 0.39
C ALA A 14 -20.82 -19.96 0.76
N PRO A 15 -19.93 -19.21 1.45
CA PRO A 15 -20.16 -17.79 1.72
C PRO A 15 -20.38 -17.01 0.42
N PRO A 16 -21.13 -15.89 0.47
CA PRO A 16 -21.40 -15.08 -0.72
C PRO A 16 -20.10 -14.48 -1.28
N LEU A 17 -19.95 -14.49 -2.61
CA LEU A 17 -18.80 -13.87 -3.27
C LEU A 17 -18.89 -12.35 -3.23
N ILE A 18 -17.76 -11.71 -2.90
CA ILE A 18 -17.65 -10.26 -2.87
C ILE A 18 -17.38 -9.76 -4.29
N ASN A 19 -18.23 -8.88 -4.82
CA ASN A 19 -18.05 -8.36 -6.17
C ASN A 19 -17.00 -7.25 -6.23
N ILE A 20 -15.74 -7.66 -6.42
CA ILE A 20 -14.57 -6.77 -6.53
C ILE A 20 -14.04 -6.61 -7.96
N GLY A 21 -14.54 -7.43 -8.90
CA GLY A 21 -14.02 -7.50 -10.27
C GLY A 21 -14.82 -6.72 -11.30
N SER A 22 -16.04 -6.25 -10.98
CA SER A 22 -16.91 -5.53 -11.93
C SER A 22 -17.51 -4.27 -11.29
N GLU A 23 -17.32 -3.15 -12.01
CA GLU A 23 -17.63 -1.76 -11.63
C GLU A 23 -17.43 -1.36 -10.16
N PRO A 24 -16.40 -0.55 -9.83
CA PRO A 24 -16.55 0.38 -8.72
C PRO A 24 -17.78 1.26 -8.97
N LEU A 25 -18.39 1.71 -7.87
CA LEU A 25 -19.59 2.57 -7.81
C LEU A 25 -19.64 3.70 -8.86
N THR A 26 -18.48 4.15 -9.34
CA THR A 26 -18.25 5.21 -10.32
C THR A 26 -18.98 5.06 -11.66
N ALA A 27 -19.10 3.85 -12.23
CA ALA A 27 -19.67 3.71 -13.57
C ALA A 27 -21.22 3.56 -13.59
N ALA A 28 -21.86 3.31 -12.45
CA ALA A 28 -23.31 3.49 -12.30
C ALA A 28 -23.74 4.97 -12.25
N CYS A 29 -22.79 5.88 -12.07
CA CYS A 29 -23.00 7.31 -11.85
C CYS A 29 -22.85 8.16 -13.11
N ARG A 30 -22.71 7.48 -14.26
CA ARG A 30 -22.59 8.04 -15.61
C ARG A 30 -23.68 9.04 -16.01
N THR A 31 -24.79 9.14 -15.28
CA THR A 31 -25.91 10.05 -15.61
C THR A 31 -25.99 11.30 -14.73
N ALA A 32 -25.16 11.46 -13.69
CA ALA A 32 -25.29 12.56 -12.73
C ALA A 32 -24.41 13.79 -13.05
N THR A 33 -23.36 13.65 -13.87
CA THR A 33 -22.41 14.72 -14.20
C THR A 33 -22.11 14.76 -15.69
N SER A 34 -23.13 15.02 -16.51
CA SER A 34 -22.93 15.22 -17.96
C SER A 34 -22.34 16.61 -18.25
N ALA A 35 -21.03 16.77 -17.99
CA ALA A 35 -20.18 17.65 -18.77
C ALA A 35 -19.20 16.75 -19.52
N ALA A 36 -19.30 16.72 -20.85
CA ALA A 36 -18.39 15.95 -21.69
C ALA A 36 -16.93 16.36 -21.38
N GLY A 37 -16.11 15.40 -20.93
CA GLY A 37 -14.69 15.62 -20.60
C GLY A 37 -14.34 15.72 -19.11
N ALA A 38 -15.27 15.50 -18.18
CA ALA A 38 -14.94 15.46 -16.74
C ALA A 38 -14.21 14.15 -16.37
N ARG A 39 -12.94 14.26 -15.92
CA ARG A 39 -12.15 13.14 -15.40
C ARG A 39 -12.53 12.84 -13.94
N MET A 40 -12.67 11.56 -13.60
CA MET A 40 -12.88 11.12 -12.21
C MET A 40 -11.54 10.81 -11.51
N ALA A 41 -11.51 11.01 -10.19
CA ALA A 41 -10.33 10.74 -9.37
C ALA A 41 -10.01 9.25 -9.28
N GLY A 42 -8.74 8.90 -9.48
CA GLY A 42 -8.15 7.60 -9.14
C GLY A 42 -7.15 7.73 -8.00
N THR A 43 -6.17 6.83 -7.95
CA THR A 43 -5.13 6.82 -6.91
C THR A 43 -4.18 8.01 -6.98
N SER A 44 -3.67 8.44 -5.82
CA SER A 44 -2.74 9.57 -5.73
C SER A 44 -1.57 9.26 -4.78
N LEU A 45 -0.40 9.82 -5.06
CA LEU A 45 0.77 9.78 -4.18
C LEU A 45 1.42 11.16 -4.11
N LEU A 46 1.52 11.69 -2.90
CA LEU A 46 2.27 12.92 -2.64
C LEU A 46 3.73 12.61 -2.35
N LEU A 47 4.65 13.17 -3.15
CA LEU A 47 6.08 13.02 -2.94
C LEU A 47 6.54 14.02 -1.88
N ALA A 48 6.99 13.55 -0.72
CA ALA A 48 7.37 14.41 0.38
C ALA A 48 8.55 15.34 -0.01
N ALA A 49 8.39 16.65 0.18
CA ALA A 49 9.52 17.59 0.15
C ALA A 49 10.28 17.56 1.49
N PRO A 50 11.62 17.70 1.50
CA PRO A 50 12.35 17.90 2.74
C PRO A 50 11.85 19.20 3.41
N ALA A 51 11.63 19.16 4.72
CA ALA A 51 11.28 20.36 5.48
C ALA A 51 12.43 21.38 5.34
N ALA A 52 12.11 22.63 5.00
CA ALA A 52 13.09 23.71 5.07
C ALA A 52 13.55 23.87 6.53
N SER A 53 14.82 23.59 6.80
CA SER A 53 15.40 23.79 8.13
C SER A 53 15.61 25.29 8.37
N SER A 54 14.82 25.89 9.26
CA SER A 54 15.12 27.22 9.79
C SER A 54 15.94 27.07 11.07
N GLY A 55 17.27 27.13 10.94
CA GLY A 55 18.15 27.27 12.10
C GLY A 55 19.48 26.52 11.96
N SER A 56 20.47 27.16 11.35
CA SER A 56 21.87 26.84 11.62
C SER A 56 22.24 27.39 13.00
N VAL A 57 22.16 26.56 14.04
CA VAL A 57 22.89 26.86 15.29
C VAL A 57 24.29 26.27 15.10
N ALA A 58 25.24 27.14 14.77
CA ALA A 58 26.65 26.81 14.86
C ALA A 58 26.95 26.39 16.32
N LEU A 59 27.45 25.17 16.50
CA LEU A 59 28.07 24.78 17.76
C LEU A 59 29.36 25.61 17.93
N PRO A 60 29.53 26.38 19.02
CA PRO A 60 30.76 27.12 19.23
C PRO A 60 31.87 26.19 19.76
N GLY A 61 33.00 26.17 19.05
CA GLY A 61 34.32 25.99 19.65
C GLY A 61 34.88 24.57 19.78
N ALA A 62 35.65 24.16 18.77
CA ALA A 62 36.88 23.40 19.00
C ALA A 62 37.84 23.68 17.82
N THR A 63 38.68 24.70 17.98
CA THR A 63 39.84 24.96 17.12
C THR A 63 40.93 23.91 17.38
N PRO A 64 41.47 23.22 16.37
CA PRO A 64 42.80 22.61 16.45
C PRO A 64 43.87 23.67 16.16
N PRO A 65 45.07 23.62 16.78
CA PRO A 65 46.14 24.57 16.52
C PRO A 65 46.92 24.22 15.23
N ASP A 66 47.21 25.28 14.48
CA ASP A 66 48.37 25.59 13.63
C ASP A 66 49.09 24.49 12.80
N ALA A 67 49.10 24.73 11.48
CA ALA A 67 50.33 24.77 10.69
C ALA A 67 50.13 25.62 9.40
N ALA A 68 50.99 26.63 9.22
CA ALA A 68 51.02 27.60 8.13
C ALA A 68 51.78 27.09 6.85
N PRO A 69 51.64 27.77 5.69
CA PRO A 69 51.98 27.27 4.34
C PRO A 69 53.34 27.78 3.81
N PRO A 70 53.74 27.47 2.54
CA PRO A 70 53.54 28.45 1.45
C PRO A 70 53.31 27.79 0.04
N SER A 71 52.41 28.31 -0.82
CA SER A 71 52.60 29.32 -1.90
C SER A 71 52.57 28.71 -3.32
N GLY A 72 51.73 29.24 -4.22
CA GLY A 72 51.76 28.90 -5.64
C GLY A 72 50.61 29.42 -6.51
N SER A 73 50.56 30.75 -6.72
CA SER A 73 50.16 31.50 -7.93
C SER A 73 48.85 31.21 -8.70
N ALA A 74 48.10 32.29 -8.85
CA ALA A 74 46.87 32.47 -9.61
C ALA A 74 47.04 32.45 -11.14
N VAL A 75 46.01 31.99 -11.86
CA VAL A 75 45.61 32.49 -13.19
C VAL A 75 44.08 32.42 -13.31
N SER A 76 43.44 33.57 -13.55
CA SER A 76 42.13 33.72 -14.20
C SER A 76 42.39 34.31 -15.60
N PRO A 77 41.64 33.97 -16.65
CA PRO A 77 40.42 34.73 -16.94
C PRO A 77 39.28 33.98 -17.68
N GLY A 78 38.03 34.33 -17.32
CA GLY A 78 36.94 34.58 -18.29
C GLY A 78 36.16 33.39 -18.88
N PRO A 79 34.96 33.66 -19.44
CA PRO A 79 33.74 32.93 -19.07
C PRO A 79 33.25 31.92 -20.11
N ALA A 80 32.75 30.77 -19.67
CA ALA A 80 31.96 29.87 -20.49
C ALA A 80 30.82 29.23 -19.67
N ALA A 81 29.68 29.91 -19.71
CA ALA A 81 28.39 29.37 -20.11
C ALA A 81 28.07 27.88 -19.82
N HIS A 82 26.93 27.73 -19.12
CA HIS A 82 25.95 26.64 -19.17
C HIS A 82 26.08 25.55 -18.09
N GLY A 83 25.25 25.73 -17.06
CA GLY A 83 25.01 24.75 -16.02
C GLY A 83 24.31 23.51 -16.54
N ALA A 84 24.80 22.36 -16.08
CA ALA A 84 23.96 21.20 -15.87
C ALA A 84 23.48 21.27 -14.42
N ALA A 85 22.29 21.84 -14.21
CA ALA A 85 21.57 21.58 -12.96
C ALA A 85 21.37 20.06 -12.87
N ALA A 86 21.98 19.44 -11.86
CA ALA A 86 21.64 18.07 -11.50
C ALA A 86 20.11 17.98 -11.38
N SER A 87 19.50 17.15 -12.22
CA SER A 87 18.05 16.96 -12.26
C SER A 87 17.57 16.51 -10.89
N SER A 88 17.05 17.45 -10.10
CA SER A 88 16.57 17.18 -8.75
C SER A 88 15.39 16.21 -8.81
N ALA A 89 15.39 15.22 -7.91
CA ALA A 89 14.28 14.32 -7.67
C ALA A 89 12.94 15.10 -7.51
N PRO A 90 11.79 14.48 -7.84
CA PRO A 90 10.45 15.09 -7.79
C PRO A 90 9.92 15.34 -6.36
N LEU A 91 10.68 16.03 -5.52
CA LEU A 91 10.32 16.30 -4.12
C LEU A 91 9.26 17.43 -4.08
N GLY A 92 8.07 17.14 -3.54
CA GLY A 92 6.97 18.10 -3.40
C GLY A 92 5.89 18.06 -4.49
N ASP A 93 6.03 17.21 -5.51
CA ASP A 93 5.03 17.03 -6.56
C ASP A 93 3.99 15.94 -6.19
N LEU A 94 2.80 16.04 -6.76
CA LEU A 94 1.72 15.05 -6.67
C LEU A 94 1.74 14.14 -7.89
N LEU A 95 1.74 12.82 -7.68
CA LEU A 95 1.42 11.84 -8.71
C LEU A 95 -0.06 11.50 -8.61
N ASN A 96 -0.80 11.58 -9.71
CA ASN A 96 -2.25 11.44 -9.69
C ASN A 96 -2.74 10.61 -10.87
N ALA A 97 -3.48 9.54 -10.60
CA ALA A 97 -4.23 8.79 -11.58
C ALA A 97 -5.66 9.34 -11.67
N THR A 98 -6.17 9.45 -12.88
CA THR A 98 -7.57 9.81 -13.15
C THR A 98 -8.12 8.97 -14.30
N LEU A 99 -9.43 8.93 -14.46
CA LEU A 99 -10.08 8.15 -15.51
C LEU A 99 -11.19 8.92 -16.22
N ASP A 100 -11.36 8.64 -17.51
CA ASP A 100 -12.50 9.09 -18.31
C ASP A 100 -13.68 8.13 -18.07
N ALA A 101 -14.77 8.66 -17.52
CA ALA A 101 -15.95 7.89 -17.16
C ALA A 101 -16.69 7.29 -18.37
N SER A 102 -16.47 7.83 -19.58
CA SER A 102 -17.19 7.42 -20.78
C SER A 102 -16.68 6.08 -21.34
N ASP A 103 -15.38 5.83 -21.23
CA ASP A 103 -14.73 4.68 -21.87
C ASP A 103 -13.60 4.03 -21.05
N SER A 104 -13.43 4.48 -19.80
CA SER A 104 -12.39 4.00 -18.88
C SER A 104 -10.95 4.24 -19.37
N GLY A 105 -10.74 5.29 -20.18
CA GLY A 105 -9.39 5.74 -20.52
C GLY A 105 -8.69 6.32 -19.29
N GLY A 106 -7.46 5.89 -19.04
CA GLY A 106 -6.66 6.32 -17.91
C GLY A 106 -5.70 7.46 -18.22
N HIS A 107 -5.50 8.30 -17.21
CA HIS A 107 -4.48 9.34 -17.20
C HIS A 107 -3.65 9.22 -15.94
N PHE A 108 -2.35 9.43 -16.06
CA PHE A 108 -1.44 9.47 -14.93
C PHE A 108 -0.55 10.70 -15.05
N GLU A 109 -0.65 11.58 -14.07
CA GLU A 109 -0.10 12.92 -14.13
C GLU A 109 0.88 13.14 -13.00
N ARG A 110 1.98 13.85 -13.30
CA ARG A 110 2.80 14.48 -12.27
C ARG A 110 2.46 15.95 -12.22
N ILE A 111 1.87 16.36 -11.11
CA ILE A 111 1.36 17.71 -10.88
C ILE A 111 2.27 18.41 -9.90
N ARG A 112 2.81 19.56 -10.29
CA ARG A 112 3.46 20.46 -9.34
C ARG A 112 2.39 21.17 -8.54
N LEU A 113 2.41 20.96 -7.24
CA LEU A 113 1.48 21.64 -6.34
C LEU A 113 1.90 23.10 -6.11
N PRO A 114 0.93 24.01 -5.91
CA PRO A 114 1.22 25.37 -5.47
C PRO A 114 1.79 25.36 -4.04
N ALA A 115 2.37 26.48 -3.60
CA ALA A 115 2.72 26.66 -2.19
C ALA A 115 1.47 26.52 -1.30
N VAL A 116 1.63 25.87 -0.13
CA VAL A 116 0.55 25.67 0.84
C VAL A 116 -0.09 27.02 1.19
N GLY A 117 -1.41 27.15 1.00
CA GLY A 117 -2.17 28.39 1.21
C GLY A 117 -2.39 29.27 -0.02
N SER A 118 -1.84 28.89 -1.19
CA SER A 118 -2.16 29.52 -2.47
C SER A 118 -3.40 28.89 -3.11
N ALA A 119 -4.27 29.71 -3.70
CA ALA A 119 -5.49 29.29 -4.40
C ALA A 119 -5.27 28.89 -5.88
N SER A 120 -4.01 28.73 -6.31
CA SER A 120 -3.71 28.35 -7.70
C SER A 120 -3.85 26.84 -7.92
N PRO A 121 -4.41 26.37 -9.05
CA PRO A 121 -4.42 24.95 -9.37
C PRO A 121 -2.99 24.43 -9.58
N GLY A 122 -2.77 23.15 -9.33
CA GLY A 122 -1.51 22.49 -9.66
C GLY A 122 -1.25 22.49 -11.17
N VAL A 123 0.03 22.46 -11.56
CA VAL A 123 0.43 22.42 -12.98
C VAL A 123 0.92 21.02 -13.33
N ALA A 124 0.24 20.34 -14.26
CA ALA A 124 0.71 19.07 -14.80
C ALA A 124 2.03 19.26 -15.56
N LEU A 125 3.08 18.59 -15.11
CA LEU A 125 4.39 18.55 -15.75
C LEU A 125 4.41 17.56 -16.91
N TRP A 126 3.69 16.45 -16.77
CA TRP A 126 3.41 15.47 -17.82
C TRP A 126 2.13 14.70 -17.51
N ASP A 127 1.52 14.14 -18.55
CA ASP A 127 0.38 13.19 -18.51
C ASP A 127 0.77 11.98 -19.36
N ALA A 128 1.01 10.83 -18.72
CA ALA A 128 1.46 9.61 -19.38
C ALA A 128 0.40 9.04 -20.33
N GLY A 129 -0.89 9.22 -20.03
CA GLY A 129 -1.99 8.81 -20.91
C GLY A 129 -1.95 9.61 -22.21
N ASN A 130 -1.78 10.93 -22.14
CA ASN A 130 -1.63 11.78 -23.32
C ASN A 130 -0.35 11.47 -24.11
N ILE A 131 0.76 11.20 -23.43
CA ILE A 131 2.04 10.83 -24.07
C ILE A 131 1.91 9.51 -24.84
N LEU A 132 1.32 8.48 -24.24
CA LEU A 132 1.10 7.17 -24.86
C LEU A 132 0.04 7.18 -25.96
N THR A 133 -0.95 8.05 -25.85
CA THR A 133 -2.05 8.14 -26.82
C THR A 133 -1.67 8.97 -28.04
N GLY A 134 -0.81 9.98 -27.86
CA GLY A 134 -0.57 11.00 -28.86
C GLY A 134 -1.77 11.96 -29.02
N ALA A 135 -1.62 12.93 -29.92
CA ALA A 135 -2.64 13.89 -30.30
C ALA A 135 -2.47 14.27 -31.78
N PRO A 136 -3.46 14.91 -32.44
CA PRO A 136 -3.25 15.44 -33.79
C PRO A 136 -1.99 16.33 -33.86
N GLY A 137 -1.03 15.95 -34.71
CA GLY A 137 0.27 16.64 -34.82
C GLY A 137 1.33 16.24 -33.79
N ARG A 138 1.02 15.31 -32.87
CA ARG A 138 1.96 14.74 -31.89
C ARG A 138 1.82 13.22 -31.83
N ALA A 139 2.80 12.53 -32.39
CA ALA A 139 2.83 11.07 -32.39
C ALA A 139 2.95 10.50 -30.95
N PRO A 140 2.40 9.31 -30.67
CA PRO A 140 2.53 8.65 -29.37
C PRO A 140 4.00 8.32 -29.06
N VAL A 141 4.38 8.42 -27.79
CA VAL A 141 5.76 8.14 -27.35
C VAL A 141 5.78 7.17 -26.18
N PRO A 142 6.34 5.96 -26.34
CA PRO A 142 6.80 5.36 -27.60
C PRO A 142 5.63 4.96 -28.53
N GLU A 143 5.91 4.84 -29.83
CA GLU A 143 4.98 4.27 -30.80
C GLU A 143 4.58 2.82 -30.42
N PRO A 144 3.38 2.33 -30.79
CA PRO A 144 2.90 0.99 -30.40
C PRO A 144 3.88 -0.16 -30.69
N GLY A 145 4.57 -0.11 -31.83
CA GLY A 145 5.60 -1.09 -32.21
C GLY A 145 6.89 -1.00 -31.39
N ALA A 146 7.21 0.16 -30.83
CA ALA A 146 8.41 0.43 -30.04
C ALA A 146 8.20 0.24 -28.53
N ARG A 147 6.96 0.03 -28.07
CA ARG A 147 6.66 -0.25 -26.67
C ARG A 147 7.30 -1.57 -26.21
N ARG A 148 8.02 -1.49 -25.08
CA ARG A 148 8.67 -2.61 -24.38
C ARG A 148 7.68 -3.30 -23.44
N LEU A 149 6.81 -4.10 -24.03
CA LEU A 149 5.74 -4.82 -23.33
C LEU A 149 6.11 -6.30 -23.23
N TYR A 150 6.02 -6.85 -22.03
CA TYR A 150 6.40 -8.22 -21.72
C TYR A 150 5.29 -8.94 -20.97
N THR A 151 5.25 -10.25 -21.11
CA THR A 151 4.36 -11.15 -20.35
C THR A 151 5.14 -12.43 -20.03
N ALA A 152 4.46 -13.45 -19.56
CA ALA A 152 5.03 -14.75 -19.28
C ALA A 152 4.18 -15.88 -19.86
N ILE A 153 4.80 -17.03 -20.07
CA ILE A 153 4.11 -18.32 -20.16
C ILE A 153 4.31 -18.97 -18.79
N VAL A 154 3.23 -19.15 -18.03
CA VAL A 154 3.30 -19.76 -16.71
C VAL A 154 2.68 -21.16 -16.74
N GLN A 155 3.49 -22.16 -16.40
CA GLN A 155 3.05 -23.55 -16.33
C GLN A 155 2.14 -23.78 -15.11
N ALA A 156 1.42 -24.90 -15.11
CA ALA A 156 0.50 -25.25 -14.02
C ALA A 156 1.17 -25.39 -12.64
N ASP A 157 2.48 -25.62 -12.60
CA ASP A 157 3.29 -25.75 -11.38
C ASP A 157 4.03 -24.46 -10.99
N GLY A 158 3.77 -23.35 -11.68
CA GLY A 158 4.36 -22.04 -11.39
C GLY A 158 5.74 -21.80 -12.02
N ARG A 159 6.21 -22.67 -12.91
CA ARG A 159 7.37 -22.36 -13.75
C ARG A 159 7.04 -21.24 -14.72
N LEU A 160 7.89 -20.23 -14.76
CA LEU A 160 7.71 -19.02 -15.54
C LEU A 160 8.77 -18.90 -16.63
N ALA A 161 8.33 -18.65 -17.86
CA ALA A 161 9.18 -18.21 -18.95
C ALA A 161 8.69 -16.84 -19.44
N GLY A 162 9.49 -15.79 -19.19
CA GLY A 162 9.18 -14.45 -19.69
C GLY A 162 9.29 -14.37 -21.21
N ILE A 163 8.40 -13.64 -21.86
CA ILE A 163 8.36 -13.43 -23.31
C ILE A 163 7.97 -11.97 -23.64
N PRO A 164 8.35 -11.43 -24.81
CA PRO A 164 7.76 -10.20 -25.32
C PRO A 164 6.26 -10.39 -25.60
N PHE A 165 5.44 -9.38 -25.31
CA PHE A 165 4.01 -9.41 -25.59
C PHE A 165 3.74 -9.09 -27.07
N THR A 166 4.06 -10.03 -27.95
CA THR A 166 3.82 -9.95 -29.40
C THR A 166 3.17 -11.24 -29.87
N TRP A 167 2.30 -11.17 -30.89
CA TRP A 167 1.53 -12.32 -31.36
C TRP A 167 2.39 -13.57 -31.64
N PRO A 168 3.55 -13.47 -32.34
CA PRO A 168 4.37 -14.65 -32.62
C PRO A 168 5.08 -15.26 -31.40
N ALA A 169 5.23 -14.50 -30.31
CA ALA A 169 5.91 -14.95 -29.10
C ALA A 169 4.97 -15.64 -28.10
N LEU A 170 3.66 -15.39 -28.21
CA LEU A 170 2.66 -16.03 -27.36
C LEU A 170 2.59 -17.54 -27.62
N SER A 171 2.30 -18.31 -26.58
CA SER A 171 2.00 -19.74 -26.73
C SER A 171 0.69 -19.95 -27.52
N ALA A 172 0.52 -21.14 -28.11
CA ALA A 172 -0.72 -21.48 -28.83
C ALA A 172 -1.98 -21.35 -27.93
N ALA A 173 -1.86 -21.64 -26.64
CA ALA A 173 -2.96 -21.48 -25.69
C ALA A 173 -3.33 -20.01 -25.46
N GLN A 174 -2.33 -19.14 -25.30
CA GLN A 174 -2.54 -17.69 -25.14
C GLN A 174 -3.09 -17.06 -26.43
N GLN A 175 -2.58 -17.48 -27.59
CA GLN A 175 -3.13 -17.07 -28.90
C GLN A 175 -4.61 -17.46 -29.01
N ALA A 176 -4.99 -18.69 -28.64
CA ALA A 176 -6.38 -19.12 -28.67
C ALA A 176 -7.28 -18.30 -27.73
N MET A 177 -6.80 -17.95 -26.52
CA MET A 177 -7.55 -17.08 -25.59
C MET A 177 -7.80 -15.70 -26.17
N LEU A 178 -6.79 -15.11 -26.82
CA LEU A 178 -6.92 -13.79 -27.45
C LEU A 178 -7.67 -13.83 -28.77
N ASP A 179 -7.72 -14.97 -29.47
CA ASP A 179 -8.47 -15.11 -30.71
C ASP A 179 -9.98 -15.30 -30.48
N GLN A 180 -10.38 -15.56 -29.24
CA GLN A 180 -11.78 -15.69 -28.85
C GLN A 180 -12.49 -14.33 -28.92
N ALA A 181 -13.65 -14.30 -29.59
CA ALA A 181 -14.52 -13.13 -29.63
C ALA A 181 -14.94 -12.68 -28.22
N PRO A 182 -15.12 -11.37 -27.96
CA PRO A 182 -15.58 -10.88 -26.67
C PRO A 182 -16.95 -11.46 -26.31
N ALA A 183 -17.17 -11.69 -25.01
CA ALA A 183 -18.45 -12.12 -24.48
C ALA A 183 -19.62 -11.25 -25.01
N PRO A 184 -20.79 -11.83 -25.33
CA PRO A 184 -21.21 -13.21 -25.00
C PRO A 184 -20.76 -14.29 -26.00
N HIS A 185 -19.94 -13.97 -26.99
CA HIS A 185 -19.48 -14.92 -28.00
C HIS A 185 -18.37 -15.83 -27.42
N THR A 186 -18.36 -17.10 -27.81
CA THR A 186 -17.36 -18.08 -27.36
C THR A 186 -16.53 -18.68 -28.50
N ALA A 187 -16.78 -18.26 -29.74
CA ALA A 187 -16.06 -18.73 -30.91
C ALA A 187 -14.81 -17.86 -31.18
N SER A 188 -13.81 -18.46 -31.82
CA SER A 188 -12.71 -17.72 -32.45
C SER A 188 -13.25 -16.91 -33.64
N ASP A 189 -12.72 -15.70 -33.83
CA ASP A 189 -13.05 -14.84 -34.95
C ASP A 189 -11.84 -14.42 -35.80
N GLY A 190 -10.66 -14.99 -35.54
CA GLY A 190 -9.44 -14.75 -36.30
C GLY A 190 -8.83 -13.35 -36.09
N LEU A 191 -9.29 -12.60 -35.08
CA LEU A 191 -8.81 -11.24 -34.80
C LEU A 191 -7.70 -11.18 -33.74
N GLY A 192 -7.18 -12.31 -33.26
CA GLY A 192 -6.22 -12.36 -32.15
C GLY A 192 -4.97 -11.49 -32.34
N GLU A 193 -4.33 -11.54 -33.51
CA GLU A 193 -3.16 -10.69 -33.81
C GLU A 193 -3.50 -9.19 -33.78
N ARG A 194 -4.65 -8.82 -34.36
CA ARG A 194 -5.16 -7.45 -34.35
C ARG A 194 -5.51 -6.98 -32.93
N ARG A 195 -6.02 -7.88 -32.07
CA ARG A 195 -6.25 -7.58 -30.65
C ARG A 195 -4.95 -7.36 -29.91
N VAL A 196 -3.90 -8.15 -30.17
CA VAL A 196 -2.57 -7.88 -29.59
C VAL A 196 -2.07 -6.52 -30.04
N ALA A 197 -2.16 -6.18 -31.33
CA ALA A 197 -1.80 -4.83 -31.80
C ALA A 197 -2.59 -3.73 -31.07
N TYR A 198 -3.90 -3.89 -30.89
CA TYR A 198 -4.75 -2.96 -30.13
C TYR A 198 -4.30 -2.78 -28.67
N LEU A 199 -4.03 -3.89 -27.97
CA LEU A 199 -3.56 -3.89 -26.58
C LEU A 199 -2.17 -3.27 -26.46
N ARG A 200 -1.33 -3.44 -27.48
CA ARG A 200 -0.05 -2.73 -27.61
C ARG A 200 -0.22 -1.24 -27.94
N GLY A 201 -1.43 -0.75 -28.20
CA GLY A 201 -1.72 0.67 -28.41
C GLY A 201 -1.95 1.07 -29.87
N ASP A 202 -2.00 0.11 -30.80
CA ASP A 202 -2.45 0.40 -32.16
C ASP A 202 -3.92 0.84 -32.16
N ARG A 203 -4.22 1.89 -32.90
CA ARG A 203 -5.54 2.53 -32.93
C ARG A 203 -6.21 2.47 -34.30
N SER A 204 -5.61 1.80 -35.28
CA SER A 204 -6.09 1.77 -36.67
C SER A 204 -7.46 1.11 -36.84
N ASP A 205 -7.80 0.16 -35.97
CA ASP A 205 -9.06 -0.59 -35.97
C ASP A 205 -10.11 -0.02 -34.97
N GLU A 206 -9.86 1.16 -34.38
CA GLU A 206 -10.77 1.80 -33.43
C GLU A 206 -12.01 2.43 -34.10
N GLY A 207 -13.19 2.06 -33.61
CA GLY A 207 -14.48 2.51 -34.16
C GLY A 207 -14.93 1.74 -35.39
N THR A 208 -14.18 0.72 -35.81
CA THR A 208 -14.56 -0.26 -36.83
C THR A 208 -14.69 -1.65 -36.23
N LEU A 209 -13.57 -2.27 -35.86
CA LEU A 209 -13.52 -3.60 -35.26
C LEU A 209 -13.50 -3.55 -33.73
N PHE A 210 -12.80 -2.57 -33.16
CA PHE A 210 -12.60 -2.42 -31.73
C PHE A 210 -13.20 -1.12 -31.19
N ARG A 211 -13.44 -1.06 -29.88
CA ARG A 211 -13.93 0.16 -29.23
C ARG A 211 -12.93 1.31 -29.40
N ARG A 212 -13.44 2.53 -29.53
CA ARG A 212 -12.62 3.74 -29.46
C ARG A 212 -12.14 3.98 -28.03
N ARG A 213 -10.92 4.49 -27.90
CA ARG A 213 -10.34 4.90 -26.61
C ARG A 213 -10.01 6.39 -26.59
N SER A 214 -10.28 7.06 -25.48
CA SER A 214 -9.84 8.41 -25.14
C SER A 214 -8.36 8.39 -24.77
N SER A 215 -7.90 7.30 -24.14
CA SER A 215 -6.51 7.05 -23.76
C SER A 215 -6.09 5.59 -24.03
N VAL A 216 -4.86 5.41 -24.53
CA VAL A 216 -4.22 4.08 -24.68
C VAL A 216 -3.91 3.46 -23.31
N LEU A 217 -3.56 4.29 -22.33
CA LEU A 217 -3.33 3.86 -20.95
C LEU A 217 -4.68 3.51 -20.30
N GLY A 218 -4.76 2.36 -19.64
CA GLY A 218 -5.92 1.98 -18.84
C GLY A 218 -6.06 2.82 -17.56
N ASP A 219 -7.27 2.90 -17.02
CA ASP A 219 -7.51 3.56 -15.73
C ASP A 219 -6.81 2.85 -14.56
N SER A 220 -6.47 3.61 -13.51
CA SER A 220 -5.91 3.09 -12.26
C SER A 220 -6.75 3.57 -11.09
N ILE A 221 -7.51 2.66 -10.48
CA ILE A 221 -8.49 2.98 -9.43
C ILE A 221 -7.94 2.64 -8.05
N ASN A 222 -7.40 1.43 -7.87
CA ASN A 222 -6.90 0.95 -6.59
C ASN A 222 -5.36 0.75 -6.58
N SER A 223 -4.72 0.74 -7.74
CA SER A 223 -3.27 0.62 -7.88
C SER A 223 -2.54 1.86 -7.38
N MET A 224 -1.63 1.70 -6.42
CA MET A 224 -0.82 2.82 -5.90
C MET A 224 0.48 2.97 -6.71
N PRO A 225 0.89 4.19 -7.12
CA PRO A 225 2.16 4.39 -7.80
C PRO A 225 3.34 4.14 -6.85
N VAL A 226 4.40 3.52 -7.37
CA VAL A 226 5.64 3.22 -6.62
C VAL A 226 6.81 3.93 -7.28
N LEU A 227 7.41 4.91 -6.57
CA LEU A 227 8.63 5.59 -7.02
C LEU A 227 9.87 4.79 -6.60
N VAL A 228 10.66 4.38 -7.58
CA VAL A 228 11.96 3.72 -7.38
C VAL A 228 13.06 4.63 -7.90
N GLY A 229 13.93 5.08 -7.01
CA GLY A 229 15.08 5.93 -7.34
C GLY A 229 16.41 5.28 -6.93
N PRO A 230 17.48 6.10 -6.78
CA PRO A 230 18.72 5.67 -6.17
C PRO A 230 18.50 5.00 -4.80
N PRO A 231 19.23 3.92 -4.46
CA PRO A 231 19.07 3.23 -3.18
C PRO A 231 19.26 4.14 -1.96
N SER A 232 18.56 3.82 -0.88
CA SER A 232 18.62 4.58 0.37
C SER A 232 20.04 4.64 0.94
N GLY A 233 20.40 5.75 1.60
CA GLY A 233 21.63 5.86 2.38
C GLY A 233 21.54 5.28 3.80
N ALA A 234 20.38 4.78 4.22
CA ALA A 234 20.11 4.41 5.61
C ALA A 234 20.80 3.10 6.06
N VAL A 235 21.03 2.16 5.14
CA VAL A 235 21.70 0.89 5.45
C VAL A 235 23.21 1.08 5.34
N LEU A 236 23.92 0.82 6.44
CA LEU A 236 25.37 1.05 6.58
C LEU A 236 26.22 -0.21 6.38
N ASP A 237 25.60 -1.33 5.98
CA ASP A 237 26.33 -2.55 5.64
C ASP A 237 27.26 -2.33 4.43
N ALA A 238 28.42 -2.99 4.44
CA ALA A 238 29.44 -2.82 3.41
C ALA A 238 28.98 -3.33 2.03
N SER A 239 28.27 -4.47 1.99
CA SER A 239 27.76 -5.05 0.74
C SER A 239 26.66 -4.18 0.13
N TYR A 240 25.80 -3.62 0.99
CA TYR A 240 24.76 -2.68 0.58
C TYR A 240 25.34 -1.34 0.13
N THR A 241 26.38 -0.84 0.81
CA THR A 241 27.09 0.38 0.41
C THR A 241 27.65 0.24 -1.01
N ALA A 242 28.23 -0.91 -1.35
CA ALA A 242 28.70 -1.17 -2.72
C ALA A 242 27.55 -1.20 -3.74
N PHE A 243 26.38 -1.75 -3.37
CA PHE A 243 25.18 -1.70 -4.20
C PHE A 243 24.67 -0.28 -4.43
N ARG A 244 24.62 0.54 -3.38
CA ARG A 244 24.24 1.96 -3.45
C ARG A 244 25.17 2.73 -4.38
N GLU A 245 26.49 2.55 -4.25
CA GLU A 245 27.45 3.25 -5.12
C GLU A 245 27.30 2.87 -6.60
N ARG A 246 26.98 1.60 -6.90
CA ARG A 246 26.68 1.16 -8.28
C ARG A 246 25.39 1.75 -8.83
N ASN A 247 24.41 2.01 -7.97
CA ASN A 247 23.06 2.44 -8.37
C ASN A 247 22.75 3.91 -8.03
N LYS A 248 23.74 4.71 -7.62
CA LYS A 248 23.53 6.11 -7.24
C LYS A 248 23.00 7.00 -8.36
N ALA A 249 23.26 6.61 -9.61
CA ALA A 249 22.79 7.28 -10.82
C ALA A 249 21.57 6.57 -11.45
N ARG A 250 20.92 5.64 -10.72
CA ARG A 250 19.74 4.93 -11.22
C ARG A 250 18.66 5.95 -11.62
N ARG A 251 18.17 5.81 -12.86
CA ARG A 251 17.05 6.59 -13.37
C ARG A 251 15.83 6.41 -12.45
N PRO A 252 15.23 7.50 -11.94
CA PRO A 252 14.01 7.40 -11.17
C PRO A 252 12.84 6.91 -12.05
N MET A 253 12.20 5.83 -11.63
CA MET A 253 11.07 5.19 -12.30
C MET A 253 9.83 5.23 -11.41
N ILE A 254 8.65 5.37 -12.01
CA ILE A 254 7.36 5.21 -11.33
C ILE A 254 6.65 4.00 -11.90
N TYR A 255 6.26 3.05 -11.04
CA TYR A 255 5.50 1.87 -11.43
C TYR A 255 4.03 2.02 -11.04
N LEU A 256 3.11 1.70 -11.95
CA LEU A 256 1.67 1.81 -11.73
C LEU A 256 0.92 0.68 -12.46
N GLY A 257 0.05 -0.04 -11.73
CA GLY A 257 -0.89 -0.99 -12.33
C GLY A 257 -2.08 -0.28 -12.99
N ALA A 258 -2.50 -0.76 -14.15
CA ALA A 258 -3.63 -0.20 -14.90
C ALA A 258 -4.61 -1.29 -15.39
N ASN A 259 -5.85 -0.86 -15.61
CA ASN A 259 -6.97 -1.69 -16.08
C ASN A 259 -6.97 -1.92 -17.59
N ASP A 260 -5.83 -1.71 -18.26
CA ASP A 260 -5.54 -2.25 -19.59
C ASP A 260 -4.81 -3.61 -19.53
N GLY A 261 -4.58 -4.12 -18.31
CA GLY A 261 -3.95 -5.42 -18.08
C GLY A 261 -2.51 -5.36 -17.62
N MET A 262 -1.91 -4.18 -17.53
CA MET A 262 -0.47 -4.05 -17.37
C MET A 262 -0.06 -3.29 -16.10
N LEU A 263 1.11 -3.64 -15.57
CA LEU A 263 1.89 -2.75 -14.72
C LEU A 263 2.89 -2.00 -15.59
N HIS A 264 2.76 -0.68 -15.63
CA HIS A 264 3.62 0.22 -16.41
C HIS A 264 4.76 0.77 -15.57
N GLY A 265 5.93 0.95 -16.17
CA GLY A 265 7.08 1.67 -15.62
C GLY A 265 7.36 2.94 -16.42
N PHE A 266 7.13 4.10 -15.81
CA PHE A 266 7.35 5.41 -16.41
C PHE A 266 8.64 6.05 -15.91
N ASP A 267 9.37 6.74 -16.79
CA ASP A 267 10.44 7.63 -16.36
C ASP A 267 9.83 8.79 -15.54
N ALA A 268 10.27 8.98 -14.29
CA ALA A 268 9.62 9.91 -13.37
C ALA A 268 9.75 11.39 -13.80
N VAL A 269 10.72 11.70 -14.66
CA VAL A 269 10.99 13.07 -15.14
C VAL A 269 10.13 13.41 -16.34
N SER A 270 10.06 12.51 -17.33
CA SER A 270 9.43 12.75 -18.62
C SER A 270 8.02 12.17 -18.76
N GLY A 271 7.64 11.21 -17.91
CA GLY A 271 6.37 10.48 -18.03
C GLY A 271 6.34 9.44 -19.16
N ILE A 272 7.47 9.25 -19.88
CA ILE A 272 7.56 8.29 -20.98
C ILE A 272 7.61 6.87 -20.41
N GLU A 273 6.76 5.99 -20.94
CA GLU A 273 6.77 4.55 -20.63
C GLU A 273 8.08 3.90 -21.10
N ARG A 274 8.76 3.17 -20.22
CA ARG A 274 10.01 2.47 -20.49
C ARG A 274 9.86 0.94 -20.44
N TYR A 275 8.81 0.45 -19.80
CA TYR A 275 8.55 -0.96 -19.56
C TYR A 275 7.07 -1.15 -19.23
N ALA A 276 6.48 -2.27 -19.63
CA ALA A 276 5.26 -2.76 -19.01
C ALA A 276 5.24 -4.29 -18.90
N TYR A 277 4.63 -4.80 -17.84
CA TYR A 277 4.44 -6.23 -17.60
C TYR A 277 2.95 -6.58 -17.55
N LEU A 278 2.57 -7.58 -18.32
CA LEU A 278 1.23 -8.17 -18.33
C LEU A 278 1.27 -9.54 -17.64
N PRO A 279 0.62 -9.72 -16.48
CA PRO A 279 0.54 -11.02 -15.83
C PRO A 279 -0.21 -12.06 -16.67
N ASP A 280 0.33 -13.29 -16.77
CA ASP A 280 -0.29 -14.39 -17.53
C ASP A 280 -1.67 -14.75 -16.97
N ALA A 281 -1.87 -14.59 -15.65
CA ALA A 281 -3.15 -14.78 -14.98
C ALA A 281 -4.31 -13.95 -15.56
N LEU A 282 -4.01 -12.83 -16.24
CA LEU A 282 -5.02 -11.96 -16.85
C LEU A 282 -5.30 -12.28 -18.32
N MET A 283 -4.51 -13.15 -18.97
CA MET A 283 -4.64 -13.50 -20.39
C MET A 283 -6.08 -13.90 -20.79
N PRO A 284 -6.82 -14.73 -20.02
CA PRO A 284 -8.19 -15.12 -20.38
C PRO A 284 -9.20 -13.97 -20.39
N ALA A 285 -8.87 -12.82 -19.82
CA ALA A 285 -9.75 -11.66 -19.72
C ALA A 285 -9.49 -10.59 -20.79
N LEU A 286 -8.29 -10.56 -21.38
CA LEU A 286 -7.84 -9.46 -22.23
C LEU A 286 -8.63 -9.33 -23.53
N ASN A 287 -9.20 -10.42 -24.03
CA ASN A 287 -10.02 -10.40 -25.24
C ASN A 287 -11.27 -9.50 -25.09
N ARG A 288 -11.65 -9.14 -23.86
CA ARG A 288 -12.78 -8.25 -23.57
C ARG A 288 -12.44 -6.77 -23.80
N LEU A 289 -11.19 -6.36 -23.57
CA LEU A 289 -10.77 -4.95 -23.64
C LEU A 289 -11.07 -4.28 -24.98
N PRO A 290 -10.87 -4.92 -26.15
CA PRO A 290 -11.17 -4.29 -27.43
C PRO A 290 -12.66 -4.29 -27.79
N GLY A 291 -13.52 -4.97 -27.02
CA GLY A 291 -14.93 -5.17 -27.37
C GLY A 291 -15.72 -3.86 -27.44
N PRO A 292 -16.50 -3.59 -28.51
CA PRO A 292 -17.34 -2.39 -28.63
C PRO A 292 -18.34 -2.20 -27.47
N GLY A 293 -18.84 -3.30 -26.89
CA GLY A 293 -19.71 -3.31 -25.72
C GLY A 293 -18.99 -3.54 -24.39
N TYR A 294 -17.71 -3.17 -24.29
CA TYR A 294 -16.89 -3.38 -23.10
C TYR A 294 -17.57 -2.81 -21.84
N VAL A 295 -17.69 -3.66 -20.82
CA VAL A 295 -18.09 -3.29 -19.46
C VAL A 295 -16.84 -3.32 -18.61
N HIS A 296 -16.61 -2.23 -17.87
CA HIS A 296 -15.41 -2.08 -17.05
C HIS A 296 -15.26 -3.22 -16.05
N ARG A 297 -14.03 -3.73 -15.96
CA ARG A 297 -13.60 -4.69 -14.96
C ARG A 297 -12.18 -4.33 -14.51
N ALA A 298 -11.83 -4.82 -13.33
CA ALA A 298 -10.46 -4.76 -12.86
C ALA A 298 -9.54 -5.69 -13.67
N TYR A 299 -8.27 -5.28 -13.83
CA TYR A 299 -7.15 -6.09 -14.31
C TYR A 299 -5.97 -6.00 -13.35
N VAL A 300 -4.94 -5.17 -13.61
CA VAL A 300 -3.87 -4.91 -12.62
C VAL A 300 -4.30 -3.73 -11.76
N ASP A 301 -5.15 -4.02 -10.79
CA ASP A 301 -5.83 -3.02 -9.95
C ASP A 301 -5.46 -3.18 -8.46
N GLY A 302 -4.27 -3.71 -8.18
CA GLY A 302 -3.81 -3.97 -6.83
C GLY A 302 -2.66 -3.05 -6.42
N PRO A 303 -2.46 -2.82 -5.11
CA PRO A 303 -1.32 -2.06 -4.61
C PRO A 303 0.01 -2.77 -4.88
N ALA A 304 1.08 -2.00 -4.99
CA ALA A 304 2.44 -2.49 -5.19
C ALA A 304 3.42 -1.88 -4.19
N ILE A 305 4.52 -2.57 -3.94
CA ILE A 305 5.63 -2.12 -3.09
C ILE A 305 6.97 -2.47 -3.73
N SER A 306 8.00 -1.68 -3.48
CA SER A 306 9.38 -2.00 -3.84
C SER A 306 10.28 -1.99 -2.62
N ASP A 307 11.28 -2.87 -2.60
CA ASP A 307 12.35 -2.83 -1.60
C ASP A 307 13.68 -3.37 -2.16
N ASP A 308 14.79 -3.01 -1.52
CA ASP A 308 16.09 -3.56 -1.79
C ASP A 308 16.29 -4.85 -0.98
N VAL A 309 16.57 -5.96 -1.66
CA VAL A 309 16.63 -7.30 -1.09
C VAL A 309 17.86 -8.05 -1.55
N VAL A 310 18.28 -9.06 -0.79
CA VAL A 310 19.34 -9.98 -1.22
C VAL A 310 18.72 -11.21 -1.88
N ILE A 311 19.01 -11.39 -3.17
CA ILE A 311 18.65 -12.59 -3.96
C ILE A 311 19.95 -13.24 -4.41
N ALA A 312 20.11 -14.53 -4.10
CA ALA A 312 21.31 -15.31 -4.45
C ALA A 312 22.64 -14.58 -4.07
N GLY A 313 22.66 -13.96 -2.88
CA GLY A 313 23.83 -13.23 -2.36
C GLY A 313 24.07 -11.84 -2.97
N THR A 314 23.19 -11.36 -3.85
CA THR A 314 23.33 -10.05 -4.51
C THR A 314 22.15 -9.15 -4.18
N TRP A 315 22.43 -7.88 -3.86
CA TRP A 315 21.41 -6.85 -3.70
C TRP A 315 20.70 -6.56 -5.02
N ARG A 316 19.36 -6.55 -4.96
CA ARG A 316 18.43 -6.26 -6.05
C ARG A 316 17.34 -5.34 -5.53
N THR A 317 16.77 -4.52 -6.39
CA THR A 317 15.53 -3.80 -6.10
C THR A 317 14.37 -4.59 -6.71
N VAL A 318 13.47 -5.09 -5.86
CA VAL A 318 12.34 -5.92 -6.29
C VAL A 318 11.04 -5.17 -6.09
N LEU A 319 10.17 -5.22 -7.08
CA LEU A 319 8.80 -4.74 -7.02
C LEU A 319 7.85 -5.92 -6.87
N VAL A 320 6.93 -5.88 -5.91
CA VAL A 320 5.86 -6.86 -5.73
C VAL A 320 4.53 -6.15 -5.92
N SER A 321 3.67 -6.67 -6.79
CA SER A 321 2.39 -6.06 -7.13
C SER A 321 1.27 -7.08 -7.05
N ALA A 322 0.22 -6.71 -6.32
CA ALA A 322 -1.03 -7.45 -6.30
C ALA A 322 -1.83 -7.22 -7.60
N MET A 323 -2.63 -8.20 -8.00
CA MET A 323 -3.54 -8.07 -9.15
C MET A 323 -4.93 -7.53 -8.75
N GLY A 324 -5.18 -7.25 -7.46
CA GLY A 324 -6.41 -6.61 -7.01
C GLY A 324 -7.67 -7.41 -7.39
N GLY A 325 -8.67 -6.71 -7.91
CA GLY A 325 -9.93 -7.31 -8.37
C GLY A 325 -9.83 -8.06 -9.71
N GLY A 326 -8.73 -7.93 -10.45
CA GLY A 326 -8.65 -8.50 -11.80
C GLY A 326 -8.32 -9.98 -11.86
N ALA A 327 -7.44 -10.43 -10.98
CA ALA A 327 -7.10 -11.84 -10.77
C ALA A 327 -6.71 -12.10 -9.30
N GLN A 328 -6.79 -13.36 -8.88
CA GLN A 328 -6.33 -13.78 -7.55
C GLN A 328 -4.80 -13.90 -7.55
N GLY A 329 -4.15 -13.30 -6.56
CA GLY A 329 -2.69 -13.36 -6.40
C GLY A 329 -1.91 -12.10 -6.75
N LEU A 330 -0.62 -12.30 -6.99
CA LEU A 330 0.41 -11.27 -7.12
C LEU A 330 1.60 -11.75 -7.96
N PHE A 331 2.45 -10.83 -8.36
CA PHE A 331 3.68 -11.10 -9.10
C PHE A 331 4.84 -10.24 -8.59
N ALA A 332 6.06 -10.66 -8.90
CA ALA A 332 7.28 -9.95 -8.52
C ALA A 332 8.19 -9.69 -9.73
N LEU A 333 8.81 -8.51 -9.76
CA LEU A 333 9.73 -8.05 -10.80
C LEU A 333 11.07 -7.61 -10.20
N ASP A 334 12.19 -7.95 -10.83
CA ASP A 334 13.48 -7.31 -10.60
C ASP A 334 13.52 -5.99 -11.40
N VAL A 335 13.50 -4.87 -10.67
CA VAL A 335 13.51 -3.50 -11.19
C VAL A 335 14.80 -2.75 -10.86
N THR A 336 15.89 -3.50 -10.59
CA THR A 336 17.18 -2.95 -10.17
C THR A 336 17.76 -1.97 -11.19
N ASP A 337 17.69 -2.30 -12.48
CA ASP A 337 18.24 -1.50 -13.56
C ASP A 337 17.14 -1.18 -14.61
N PRO A 338 16.62 0.06 -14.59
CA PRO A 338 15.60 0.51 -15.55
C PRO A 338 16.00 0.39 -17.02
N GLU A 339 17.30 0.46 -17.34
CA GLU A 339 17.76 0.39 -18.73
C GLU A 339 17.80 -1.07 -19.22
N ALA A 340 18.06 -2.01 -18.32
CA ALA A 340 18.15 -3.44 -18.60
C ALA A 340 16.83 -4.22 -18.48
N LEU A 341 15.71 -3.57 -18.16
CA LEU A 341 14.40 -4.23 -18.01
C LEU A 341 13.98 -4.99 -19.27
N ASN A 342 13.61 -6.26 -19.14
CA ASN A 342 13.23 -7.10 -20.30
C ASN A 342 12.32 -8.26 -19.83
N GLU A 343 12.07 -9.24 -20.70
CA GLU A 343 11.27 -10.41 -20.37
C GLU A 343 11.78 -11.19 -19.14
N ALA A 344 13.08 -11.08 -18.84
CA ALA A 344 13.68 -11.72 -17.68
C ALA A 344 13.48 -10.97 -16.35
N SER A 345 12.92 -9.76 -16.39
CA SER A 345 12.61 -8.98 -15.19
C SER A 345 11.53 -9.62 -14.33
N ALA A 346 10.61 -10.40 -14.90
CA ALA A 346 9.61 -11.14 -14.13
C ALA A 346 10.26 -12.30 -13.34
N LEU A 347 10.16 -12.24 -12.01
CA LEU A 347 10.71 -13.26 -11.12
C LEU A 347 9.77 -14.45 -10.98
N TRP A 348 8.48 -14.18 -10.78
CA TRP A 348 7.43 -15.20 -10.65
C TRP A 348 6.05 -14.54 -10.62
N GLU A 349 5.03 -15.37 -10.86
CA GLU A 349 3.63 -15.12 -10.53
C GLU A 349 3.17 -16.18 -9.52
N PHE A 350 2.28 -15.80 -8.61
CA PHE A 350 1.67 -16.72 -7.64
C PHE A 350 0.17 -16.45 -7.56
N THR A 351 -0.64 -17.46 -7.88
CA THR A 351 -2.11 -17.37 -7.88
C THR A 351 -2.77 -18.52 -7.11
N ASP A 352 -4.09 -18.49 -7.08
CA ASP A 352 -4.98 -19.60 -6.68
C ASP A 352 -4.66 -20.95 -7.35
N ARG A 353 -4.14 -20.94 -8.58
CA ARG A 353 -3.63 -22.12 -9.30
C ARG A 353 -2.49 -22.80 -8.54
N ASP A 354 -1.60 -22.01 -7.94
CA ASP A 354 -0.44 -22.52 -7.21
C ASP A 354 -0.84 -22.92 -5.78
N ASP A 355 -1.79 -22.20 -5.18
CA ASP A 355 -2.39 -22.54 -3.89
C ASP A 355 -3.83 -22.00 -3.78
N PRO A 356 -4.86 -22.85 -3.66
CA PRO A 356 -6.26 -22.42 -3.65
C PRO A 356 -6.65 -21.47 -2.51
N MET A 357 -5.80 -21.29 -1.49
CA MET A 357 -6.04 -20.32 -0.43
C MET A 357 -5.69 -18.89 -0.84
N MET A 358 -4.99 -18.69 -1.96
CA MET A 358 -4.74 -17.37 -2.51
C MET A 358 -6.04 -16.82 -3.11
N GLY A 359 -6.30 -15.54 -2.86
CA GLY A 359 -7.48 -14.84 -3.32
C GLY A 359 -7.11 -13.49 -3.93
N ASN A 360 -8.09 -12.62 -4.06
CA ASN A 360 -7.88 -11.27 -4.56
C ASN A 360 -7.22 -10.38 -3.50
N LEU A 361 -6.06 -9.84 -3.83
CA LEU A 361 -5.27 -8.99 -2.93
C LEU A 361 -5.57 -7.52 -3.19
N THR A 362 -6.51 -6.96 -2.43
CA THR A 362 -6.89 -5.54 -2.46
C THR A 362 -6.10 -4.68 -1.47
N THR A 363 -5.21 -5.30 -0.69
CA THR A 363 -4.39 -4.62 0.34
C THR A 363 -2.90 -4.82 0.06
N LEU A 364 -2.07 -3.90 0.57
CA LEU A 364 -0.65 -3.78 0.21
C LEU A 364 0.15 -5.04 0.61
N PRO A 365 0.77 -5.77 -0.36
CA PRO A 365 1.76 -6.78 -0.04
C PRO A 365 3.01 -6.13 0.57
N GLN A 366 3.81 -6.90 1.30
CA GLN A 366 5.03 -6.42 1.95
C GLN A 366 6.22 -7.27 1.57
N ILE A 367 7.43 -6.80 1.89
CA ILE A 367 8.67 -7.54 1.74
C ILE A 367 9.28 -7.67 3.12
N ALA A 368 9.75 -8.86 3.46
CA ALA A 368 10.36 -9.13 4.76
C ALA A 368 11.59 -10.03 4.63
N LYS A 369 12.63 -9.69 5.38
CA LYS A 369 13.75 -10.59 5.67
C LYS A 369 13.33 -11.53 6.81
N VAL A 370 13.58 -12.82 6.64
CA VAL A 370 13.20 -13.85 7.62
C VAL A 370 14.44 -14.64 7.99
N ARG A 371 14.66 -14.85 9.30
CA ARG A 371 15.71 -15.75 9.79
C ARG A 371 15.28 -17.19 9.55
N THR A 372 16.05 -17.92 8.74
CA THR A 372 15.74 -19.30 8.35
C THR A 372 16.53 -20.35 9.13
N SER A 373 17.61 -19.96 9.80
CA SER A 373 18.45 -20.82 10.66
C SER A 373 17.79 -21.10 12.02
N HIS A 374 18.04 -22.27 12.60
CA HIS A 374 17.43 -22.70 13.86
C HIS A 374 18.43 -22.74 15.02
N GLY A 375 17.95 -22.46 16.24
CA GLY A 375 18.76 -22.55 17.46
C GLY A 375 20.06 -21.74 17.37
N ASP A 376 21.16 -22.37 17.77
CA ASP A 376 22.51 -21.77 17.83
C ASP A 376 23.26 -21.79 16.48
N GLU A 377 22.61 -22.21 15.39
CA GLU A 377 23.20 -22.14 14.05
C GLU A 377 23.57 -20.70 13.66
N ALA A 378 24.61 -20.59 12.82
CA ALA A 378 24.97 -19.32 12.20
C ALA A 378 23.74 -18.74 11.50
N ALA A 379 23.45 -17.46 11.78
CA ALA A 379 22.25 -16.81 11.29
C ALA A 379 22.19 -16.84 9.76
N SER A 380 21.16 -17.49 9.20
CA SER A 380 20.85 -17.44 7.78
C SER A 380 19.54 -16.70 7.57
N TYR A 381 19.47 -15.93 6.49
CA TYR A 381 18.29 -15.11 6.17
C TYR A 381 17.85 -15.32 4.73
N ARG A 382 16.55 -15.15 4.49
CA ARG A 382 15.94 -15.17 3.17
C ARG A 382 14.86 -14.10 3.08
N TYR A 383 14.71 -13.51 1.90
CA TYR A 383 13.72 -12.47 1.65
C TYR A 383 12.46 -13.06 1.01
N PHE A 384 11.29 -12.62 1.51
CA PHE A 384 9.99 -13.08 1.06
C PHE A 384 9.09 -11.88 0.74
N ALA A 385 8.26 -12.04 -0.30
CA ALA A 385 7.02 -11.29 -0.39
C ALA A 385 6.04 -11.86 0.65
N VAL A 386 5.46 -10.98 1.46
CA VAL A 386 4.48 -11.29 2.50
C VAL A 386 3.12 -10.79 2.03
N ALA A 387 2.16 -11.70 1.92
CA ALA A 387 0.80 -11.38 1.51
C ALA A 387 -0.20 -12.15 2.37
N SER A 388 -1.36 -11.56 2.64
CA SER A 388 -2.49 -12.32 3.16
C SER A 388 -3.15 -13.16 2.06
N SER A 389 -4.17 -13.95 2.38
CA SER A 389 -4.98 -14.68 1.39
C SER A 389 -5.90 -13.76 0.61
N GLY A 390 -6.12 -12.52 1.09
CA GLY A 390 -7.08 -11.62 0.50
C GLY A 390 -8.52 -12.13 0.55
N LEU A 391 -9.29 -11.74 -0.46
CA LEU A 391 -10.73 -11.97 -0.59
C LEU A 391 -11.02 -13.13 -1.56
N ASN A 392 -12.24 -13.69 -1.48
CA ASN A 392 -12.80 -14.57 -2.50
C ASN A 392 -11.99 -15.84 -2.85
N ASN A 393 -11.08 -16.30 -1.99
CA ASN A 393 -10.36 -17.57 -2.21
C ASN A 393 -11.27 -18.82 -2.22
N TYR A 394 -12.59 -18.65 -2.11
CA TYR A 394 -13.63 -19.67 -2.25
C TYR A 394 -14.46 -19.50 -3.55
N ALA A 395 -14.05 -18.61 -4.45
CA ALA A 395 -14.67 -18.42 -5.76
C ALA A 395 -14.65 -19.71 -6.58
N SER A 396 -15.76 -20.02 -7.25
CA SER A 396 -15.88 -21.23 -8.08
C SER A 396 -15.34 -20.97 -9.50
N ASP A 397 -14.02 -20.78 -9.61
CA ASP A 397 -13.29 -20.52 -10.86
C ASP A 397 -12.39 -21.69 -11.31
N GLY A 398 -12.38 -22.78 -10.55
CA GLY A 398 -11.55 -23.96 -10.78
C GLY A 398 -10.45 -24.16 -9.74
N HIS A 399 -10.14 -23.16 -8.92
CA HIS A 399 -9.06 -23.22 -7.92
C HIS A 399 -9.52 -22.73 -6.52
N SER A 400 -10.62 -23.28 -6.02
CA SER A 400 -11.25 -22.80 -4.79
C SER A 400 -10.75 -23.48 -3.50
N SER A 401 -10.53 -22.68 -2.47
CA SER A 401 -10.39 -23.14 -1.08
C SER A 401 -11.76 -23.44 -0.47
N ARG A 402 -11.83 -24.53 0.30
CA ARG A 402 -13.03 -24.88 1.06
C ARG A 402 -13.23 -23.91 2.22
N ASN A 403 -14.45 -23.40 2.35
CA ASN A 403 -14.95 -22.54 3.43
C ASN A 403 -14.38 -21.11 3.44
N GLY A 404 -13.35 -20.78 2.65
CA GLY A 404 -12.83 -19.41 2.56
C GLY A 404 -11.95 -18.99 3.75
N LYS A 405 -11.12 -19.90 4.28
CA LYS A 405 -10.23 -19.60 5.41
C LYS A 405 -9.22 -18.51 5.05
N GLY A 406 -8.87 -17.68 6.03
CA GLY A 406 -7.76 -16.74 5.86
C GLY A 406 -6.41 -17.45 5.91
N ALA A 407 -5.39 -16.86 5.30
CA ALA A 407 -4.00 -17.30 5.47
C ALA A 407 -3.00 -16.17 5.30
N LEU A 408 -1.82 -16.33 5.89
CA LEU A 408 -0.63 -15.52 5.63
C LEU A 408 0.34 -16.34 4.78
N PHE A 409 0.80 -15.76 3.67
CA PHE A 409 1.74 -16.33 2.72
C PHE A 409 3.10 -15.61 2.79
N LEU A 410 4.17 -16.40 2.77
CA LEU A 410 5.53 -15.94 2.53
C LEU A 410 6.04 -16.60 1.24
N LEU A 411 6.22 -15.81 0.19
CA LEU A 411 6.65 -16.25 -1.15
C LEU A 411 8.10 -15.84 -1.37
N ALA A 412 9.00 -16.80 -1.59
CA ALA A 412 10.41 -16.48 -1.66
C ALA A 412 10.76 -15.66 -2.91
N LEU A 413 11.44 -14.52 -2.70
CA LEU A 413 11.84 -13.64 -3.81
C LEU A 413 12.94 -14.25 -4.69
N ASP A 414 13.68 -15.22 -4.16
CA ASP A 414 14.77 -15.92 -4.84
C ASP A 414 14.34 -17.23 -5.52
N LYS A 415 13.03 -17.53 -5.63
CA LYS A 415 12.56 -18.72 -6.36
C LYS A 415 13.09 -18.66 -7.80
N PRO A 416 13.84 -19.66 -8.27
CA PRO A 416 14.22 -19.73 -9.69
C PRO A 416 12.99 -19.77 -10.58
N ARG A 417 13.04 -19.06 -11.72
CA ARG A 417 11.93 -18.94 -12.67
C ARG A 417 11.49 -20.30 -13.23
N ASP A 418 12.46 -21.18 -13.48
CA ASP A 418 12.30 -22.55 -13.99
C ASP A 418 12.00 -23.59 -12.90
N ALA A 419 11.88 -23.19 -11.63
CA ALA A 419 11.48 -24.07 -10.54
C ALA A 419 9.97 -23.99 -10.26
N PRO A 420 9.31 -25.09 -9.89
CA PRO A 420 7.90 -25.05 -9.50
C PRO A 420 7.73 -24.44 -8.09
N TRP A 421 6.53 -23.95 -7.77
CA TRP A 421 6.16 -23.63 -6.39
C TRP A 421 6.06 -24.92 -5.55
N LYS A 422 6.60 -24.86 -4.33
CA LYS A 422 6.65 -25.96 -3.36
C LYS A 422 6.44 -25.43 -1.95
N LEU A 423 5.31 -25.83 -1.34
CA LEU A 423 4.96 -25.48 0.03
C LEU A 423 6.04 -26.02 0.97
N ASN A 424 6.41 -25.20 1.96
CA ASN A 424 7.47 -25.47 2.93
C ASN A 424 8.89 -25.56 2.32
N ALA A 425 9.10 -25.07 1.10
CA ALA A 425 10.42 -24.99 0.49
C ALA A 425 10.69 -23.60 -0.10
N ASN A 426 9.88 -23.14 -1.04
CA ASN A 426 10.00 -21.80 -1.65
C ASN A 426 8.76 -20.93 -1.45
N TYR A 427 7.70 -21.46 -0.86
CA TYR A 427 6.68 -20.64 -0.21
C TYR A 427 6.16 -21.32 1.05
N TYR A 428 5.59 -20.52 1.95
CA TYR A 428 5.04 -20.94 3.23
C TYR A 428 3.67 -20.32 3.44
N ARG A 429 2.80 -21.01 4.18
CA ARG A 429 1.42 -20.57 4.44
C ARG A 429 0.96 -20.97 5.83
N TRP A 430 0.39 -20.03 6.58
CA TRP A 430 -0.26 -20.31 7.87
C TRP A 430 -1.70 -19.82 7.87
N THR A 431 -2.63 -20.69 8.26
CA THR A 431 -4.07 -20.45 8.11
C THR A 431 -4.69 -19.86 9.37
N THR A 432 -5.64 -18.94 9.20
CA THR A 432 -6.52 -18.47 10.26
C THR A 432 -7.88 -19.18 10.17
N PRO A 433 -8.34 -19.84 11.26
CA PRO A 433 -9.64 -20.49 11.28
C PRO A 433 -10.80 -19.52 11.01
N ILE A 434 -11.85 -20.05 10.38
CA ILE A 434 -13.14 -19.36 10.29
C ILE A 434 -13.84 -19.45 11.63
N SER A 435 -14.35 -18.33 12.11
CA SER A 435 -15.09 -18.26 13.36
C SER A 435 -16.61 -18.34 13.19
N ASP A 436 -17.12 -17.97 12.01
CA ASP A 436 -18.53 -18.04 11.65
C ASP A 436 -18.63 -18.47 10.19
N SER A 437 -19.15 -19.67 9.92
CA SER A 437 -19.25 -20.21 8.55
C SER A 437 -20.32 -19.54 7.70
N THR A 438 -21.20 -18.72 8.30
CA THR A 438 -22.24 -17.98 7.58
C THR A 438 -21.75 -16.64 7.02
N LEU A 439 -20.59 -16.18 7.49
CA LEU A 439 -19.97 -14.93 7.08
C LEU A 439 -18.81 -15.20 6.11
N ALA A 440 -18.73 -14.40 5.05
CA ALA A 440 -17.52 -14.35 4.23
C ALA A 440 -16.31 -14.00 5.10
N ASN A 441 -15.15 -14.56 4.77
CA ASN A 441 -13.90 -14.20 5.40
C ASN A 441 -12.87 -13.74 4.36
N GLY A 442 -11.84 -13.08 4.85
CA GLY A 442 -10.68 -12.64 4.09
C GLY A 442 -9.69 -12.02 5.06
N LEU A 443 -8.42 -12.46 4.99
CA LEU A 443 -7.38 -11.89 5.84
C LEU A 443 -6.84 -10.63 5.16
N SER A 444 -6.81 -9.50 5.86
CA SER A 444 -6.27 -8.24 5.37
C SER A 444 -4.75 -8.17 5.50
N ALA A 445 -4.13 -7.18 4.87
CA ALA A 445 -2.68 -6.99 4.93
C ALA A 445 -2.17 -6.95 6.39
N PRO A 446 -1.08 -7.67 6.71
CA PRO A 446 -0.53 -7.69 8.06
C PRO A 446 0.24 -6.40 8.38
N ALA A 447 0.34 -6.03 9.64
CA ALA A 447 1.40 -5.14 10.14
C ALA A 447 2.57 -6.01 10.63
N LEU A 448 3.78 -5.74 10.15
CA LEU A 448 4.98 -6.52 10.46
C LEU A 448 5.83 -5.84 11.53
N THR A 449 6.50 -6.63 12.37
CA THR A 449 7.54 -6.17 13.28
C THR A 449 8.84 -6.92 13.03
N PHE A 450 9.95 -6.28 13.33
CA PHE A 450 11.28 -6.79 13.05
C PHE A 450 12.13 -6.78 14.31
N ASP A 451 13.05 -7.73 14.41
CA ASP A 451 14.06 -7.77 15.46
C ASP A 451 15.22 -6.81 15.15
N ARG A 452 16.27 -6.88 15.98
CA ARG A 452 17.47 -6.05 15.83
C ARG A 452 18.27 -6.33 14.56
N ASP A 453 18.10 -7.50 13.95
CA ASP A 453 18.79 -7.94 12.73
C ASP A 453 17.92 -7.71 11.47
N ASP A 454 16.85 -6.93 11.63
CA ASP A 454 15.84 -6.61 10.63
C ASP A 454 15.06 -7.85 10.15
N ALA A 455 15.00 -8.91 10.96
CA ALA A 455 14.26 -10.11 10.64
C ALA A 455 12.84 -10.09 11.23
N LEU A 456 11.88 -10.58 10.45
CA LEU A 456 10.47 -10.65 10.81
C LEU A 456 10.29 -11.41 12.14
N SER A 457 9.69 -10.74 13.12
CA SER A 457 9.39 -11.30 14.45
C SER A 457 7.92 -11.62 14.61
N TYR A 458 7.04 -10.64 14.35
CA TYR A 458 5.59 -10.82 14.45
C TYR A 458 4.87 -10.23 13.24
N ALA A 459 3.70 -10.78 12.93
CA ALA A 459 2.74 -10.16 12.04
C ALA A 459 1.37 -10.05 12.73
N TYR A 460 0.68 -8.92 12.53
CA TYR A 460 -0.67 -8.69 13.04
C TYR A 460 -1.63 -8.44 11.88
N ALA A 461 -2.69 -9.23 11.75
CA ALA A 461 -3.63 -9.09 10.64
C ALA A 461 -5.08 -9.17 11.13
N GLY A 462 -5.92 -8.26 10.63
CA GLY A 462 -7.37 -8.34 10.79
C GLY A 462 -8.01 -9.27 9.76
N ASP A 463 -9.19 -9.79 10.07
CA ASP A 463 -10.03 -10.49 9.10
C ASP A 463 -11.47 -9.92 9.02
N LEU A 464 -12.21 -10.30 7.98
CA LEU A 464 -13.59 -9.82 7.79
C LEU A 464 -14.58 -10.35 8.85
N GLN A 465 -14.17 -11.32 9.66
CA GLN A 465 -14.95 -11.79 10.81
C GLN A 465 -14.59 -11.04 12.10
N GLY A 466 -13.76 -10.01 12.01
CA GLY A 466 -13.40 -9.12 13.11
C GLY A 466 -12.32 -9.67 14.03
N ASN A 467 -11.63 -10.75 13.66
CA ASN A 467 -10.54 -11.26 14.47
C ASN A 467 -9.25 -10.50 14.15
N LEU A 468 -8.51 -10.12 15.19
CA LEU A 468 -7.13 -9.64 15.10
C LEU A 468 -6.20 -10.82 15.42
N TRP A 469 -5.48 -11.30 14.42
CA TRP A 469 -4.54 -12.41 14.53
C TRP A 469 -3.12 -11.93 14.79
N ARG A 470 -2.37 -12.68 15.59
CA ARG A 470 -0.92 -12.58 15.73
C ARG A 470 -0.26 -13.84 15.17
N PHE A 471 0.79 -13.62 14.39
CA PHE A 471 1.70 -14.65 13.90
C PHE A 471 3.06 -14.42 14.57
N ASP A 472 3.61 -15.46 15.19
CA ASP A 472 4.90 -15.43 15.89
C ASP A 472 5.94 -16.28 15.15
N PHE A 473 6.98 -15.62 14.65
CA PHE A 473 8.02 -16.22 13.80
C PHE A 473 9.22 -16.77 14.57
N ALA A 474 9.23 -16.70 15.91
CA ALA A 474 10.35 -17.20 16.73
C ALA A 474 10.64 -18.70 16.48
N GLY A 475 9.59 -19.49 16.20
CA GLY A 475 9.67 -20.93 15.94
C GLY A 475 9.83 -21.32 14.47
N TRP A 476 10.27 -20.40 13.59
CA TRP A 476 10.36 -20.63 12.14
C TRP A 476 10.85 -22.05 11.78
N PRO A 477 10.23 -22.75 10.79
CA PRO A 477 9.03 -22.35 10.04
C PRO A 477 7.71 -22.67 10.78
N SER A 478 7.77 -23.18 12.01
CA SER A 478 6.61 -23.48 12.85
C SER A 478 6.09 -22.20 13.53
N VAL A 479 5.47 -21.33 12.73
CA VAL A 479 4.88 -20.06 13.19
C VAL A 479 3.63 -20.33 14.03
N ALA A 480 3.58 -19.77 15.25
CA ALA A 480 2.39 -19.84 16.09
C ALA A 480 1.36 -18.81 15.61
N VAL A 481 0.09 -19.22 15.49
CA VAL A 481 -1.00 -18.36 15.02
C VAL A 481 -2.14 -18.37 16.04
N GLN A 482 -2.49 -17.19 16.56
CA GLN A 482 -3.53 -17.08 17.58
C GLN A 482 -4.29 -15.74 17.44
N ALA A 483 -5.60 -15.75 17.70
CA ALA A 483 -6.39 -14.53 17.75
C ALA A 483 -6.12 -13.77 19.06
N LEU A 484 -5.61 -12.55 18.95
CA LEU A 484 -5.38 -11.64 20.07
C LEU A 484 -6.68 -11.01 20.56
N PHE A 485 -7.59 -10.70 19.64
CA PHE A 485 -8.85 -10.03 19.92
C PHE A 485 -9.91 -10.38 18.87
N ALA A 486 -11.20 -10.27 19.24
CA ALA A 486 -12.32 -10.34 18.32
C ALA A 486 -13.21 -9.08 18.47
N ALA A 487 -13.19 -8.22 17.45
CA ALA A 487 -13.97 -6.99 17.39
C ALA A 487 -15.45 -7.30 17.26
N ARG A 488 -16.22 -6.81 18.24
CA ARG A 488 -17.67 -6.94 18.31
C ARG A 488 -18.28 -5.66 18.84
N ASP A 489 -19.46 -5.30 18.34
CA ASP A 489 -20.27 -4.22 18.91
C ASP A 489 -20.84 -4.58 20.29
N ALA A 490 -21.54 -3.63 20.93
CA ALA A 490 -22.16 -3.85 22.24
C ALA A 490 -23.24 -4.95 22.22
N ASP A 491 -23.86 -5.21 21.06
CA ASP A 491 -24.84 -6.28 20.85
C ASP A 491 -24.18 -7.62 20.49
N GLY A 492 -22.84 -7.67 20.44
CA GLY A 492 -22.06 -8.86 20.14
C GLY A 492 -21.90 -9.16 18.64
N ARG A 493 -22.35 -8.29 17.73
CA ARG A 493 -22.15 -8.48 16.28
C ARG A 493 -20.69 -8.29 15.91
N ARG A 494 -20.16 -9.18 15.08
CA ARG A 494 -18.77 -9.10 14.59
C ARG A 494 -18.58 -7.86 13.72
N GLN A 495 -17.45 -7.18 13.89
CA GLN A 495 -17.11 -5.98 13.13
C GLN A 495 -15.89 -6.28 12.23
N PRO A 496 -16.04 -6.29 10.90
CA PRO A 496 -14.95 -6.61 9.98
C PRO A 496 -13.72 -5.71 10.15
N ILE A 497 -12.52 -6.27 10.00
CA ILE A 497 -11.25 -5.50 9.99
C ILE A 497 -10.64 -5.64 8.59
N ALA A 498 -10.98 -4.71 7.69
CA ALA A 498 -10.57 -4.76 6.29
C ALA A 498 -9.20 -4.12 6.00
N GLN A 499 -8.68 -3.32 6.92
CA GLN A 499 -7.45 -2.55 6.75
C GLN A 499 -6.23 -3.22 7.39
N ARG A 500 -5.03 -2.77 6.99
CA ARG A 500 -3.80 -3.09 7.72
C ARG A 500 -3.80 -2.42 9.10
N PRO A 501 -3.57 -3.14 10.20
CA PRO A 501 -3.39 -2.52 11.52
C PRO A 501 -2.17 -1.58 11.57
N MET A 502 -2.12 -0.71 12.58
CA MET A 502 -0.95 0.10 12.88
C MET A 502 -0.36 -0.31 14.22
N LEU A 503 0.95 -0.21 14.38
CA LEU A 503 1.66 -0.63 15.59
C LEU A 503 2.39 0.57 16.21
N ALA A 504 2.08 0.86 17.47
CA ALA A 504 2.84 1.78 18.31
C ALA A 504 3.47 1.01 19.47
N TYR A 505 4.63 1.44 19.95
CA TYR A 505 5.20 0.86 21.18
C TYR A 505 4.31 1.18 22.38
N ALA A 506 3.92 0.16 23.13
CA ALA A 506 3.09 0.34 24.32
C ALA A 506 3.94 0.63 25.57
N THR A 507 3.37 1.41 26.49
CA THR A 507 3.96 1.61 27.83
C THR A 507 3.96 0.28 28.59
N GLY A 508 5.10 -0.09 29.16
CA GLY A 508 5.24 -1.38 29.86
C GLY A 508 5.68 -2.56 28.96
N GLY A 509 5.93 -2.31 27.67
CA GLY A 509 6.43 -3.30 26.72
C GLY A 509 5.39 -3.75 25.69
N GLY A 510 5.86 -4.41 24.64
CA GLY A 510 5.03 -4.87 23.53
C GLY A 510 4.47 -3.74 22.66
N TYR A 511 3.27 -3.95 22.11
CA TYR A 511 2.68 -3.07 21.10
C TYR A 511 1.24 -2.70 21.41
N MET A 512 0.88 -1.45 21.09
CA MET A 512 -0.49 -1.01 20.93
C MET A 512 -0.88 -1.20 19.46
N VAL A 513 -1.77 -2.16 19.20
CA VAL A 513 -2.27 -2.52 17.87
C VAL A 513 -3.55 -1.73 17.59
N LEU A 514 -3.48 -0.85 16.60
CA LEU A 514 -4.50 0.15 16.29
C LEU A 514 -5.21 -0.16 14.98
N PHE A 515 -6.53 -0.21 14.99
CA PHE A 515 -7.32 -0.50 13.80
C PHE A 515 -8.76 0.01 13.94
N GLY A 516 -9.36 0.39 12.81
CA GLY A 516 -10.79 0.66 12.69
C GLY A 516 -11.52 -0.49 12.03
N THR A 517 -12.84 -0.50 12.18
CA THR A 517 -13.71 -1.54 11.65
C THR A 517 -14.61 -1.06 10.52
N GLY A 518 -14.97 -1.99 9.64
CA GLY A 518 -15.90 -1.83 8.53
C GLY A 518 -15.35 -2.32 7.19
N VAL A 519 -16.24 -2.39 6.21
CA VAL A 519 -15.98 -2.79 4.82
C VAL A 519 -16.74 -1.89 3.85
N LEU A 520 -16.21 -1.80 2.63
CA LEU A 520 -16.86 -1.21 1.47
C LEU A 520 -16.31 -1.87 0.21
N PHE A 521 -16.74 -3.11 -0.05
CA PHE A 521 -16.31 -3.87 -1.22
C PHE A 521 -17.40 -3.97 -2.28
N ASP A 522 -18.68 -3.95 -1.90
CA ASP A 522 -19.78 -4.02 -2.84
C ASP A 522 -20.93 -3.05 -2.52
N ARG A 523 -21.97 -3.06 -3.37
CA ARG A 523 -23.10 -2.13 -3.26
C ARG A 523 -23.97 -2.39 -2.02
N THR A 524 -24.00 -3.60 -1.49
CA THR A 524 -24.82 -3.93 -0.32
C THR A 524 -24.29 -3.24 0.93
N ASP A 525 -22.98 -2.97 0.98
CA ASP A 525 -22.33 -2.20 2.05
C ASP A 525 -22.84 -0.75 2.15
N LEU A 526 -23.48 -0.22 1.09
CA LEU A 526 -24.08 1.13 1.07
C LEU A 526 -25.52 1.16 1.59
N SER A 527 -26.16 0.01 1.79
CA SER A 527 -27.56 -0.05 2.20
C SER A 527 -27.72 0.32 3.67
N ALA A 528 -28.49 1.38 3.94
CA ALA A 528 -28.76 1.85 5.30
C ALA A 528 -29.36 0.77 6.23
N GLY A 529 -30.08 -0.21 5.67
CA GLY A 529 -30.62 -1.34 6.44
C GLY A 529 -29.56 -2.32 6.96
N GLY A 530 -28.34 -2.30 6.41
CA GLY A 530 -27.20 -3.11 6.84
C GLY A 530 -26.22 -2.39 7.76
N PHE A 531 -26.48 -1.12 8.09
CA PHE A 531 -25.56 -0.35 8.92
C PHE A 531 -25.59 -0.84 10.38
N VAL A 532 -24.40 -1.01 10.94
CA VAL A 532 -24.18 -1.44 12.32
C VAL A 532 -23.17 -0.51 12.97
N THR A 533 -23.06 -0.57 14.30
CA THR A 533 -22.04 0.18 15.01
C THR A 533 -20.65 -0.25 14.51
N GLN A 534 -19.82 0.72 14.16
CA GLN A 534 -18.41 0.54 13.81
C GLN A 534 -17.54 1.31 14.81
N SER A 535 -16.28 0.91 14.91
CA SER A 535 -15.42 1.32 16.01
C SER A 535 -13.96 1.48 15.59
N PHE A 536 -13.21 2.21 16.39
CA PHE A 536 -11.76 2.23 16.37
C PHE A 536 -11.22 1.64 17.67
N TYR A 537 -10.20 0.80 17.58
CA TYR A 537 -9.61 0.07 18.69
C TYR A 537 -8.11 0.36 18.81
N GLY A 538 -7.63 0.43 20.05
CA GLY A 538 -6.24 0.22 20.42
C GLY A 538 -6.15 -0.98 21.36
N ILE A 539 -5.50 -2.06 20.92
CA ILE A 539 -5.36 -3.30 21.68
C ILE A 539 -3.91 -3.47 22.11
N HIS A 540 -3.66 -3.60 23.41
CA HIS A 540 -2.32 -3.84 23.95
C HIS A 540 -1.97 -5.33 23.86
N ASP A 541 -0.92 -5.65 23.10
CA ASP A 541 -0.24 -6.93 23.16
C ASP A 541 1.04 -6.78 24.00
N SER A 542 1.09 -7.47 25.15
CA SER A 542 2.24 -7.49 26.05
C SER A 542 3.39 -8.39 25.58
N LEU A 543 3.18 -9.19 24.51
CA LEU A 543 4.08 -10.23 24.03
C LEU A 543 4.38 -11.33 25.06
N SER A 544 3.49 -11.49 26.04
CA SER A 544 3.57 -12.57 27.02
C SER A 544 3.47 -13.95 26.35
N VAL A 545 4.13 -14.93 26.97
CA VAL A 545 4.07 -16.35 26.58
C VAL A 545 3.64 -17.14 27.83
N PRO A 546 2.42 -17.70 27.86
CA PRO A 546 1.40 -17.73 26.80
C PRO A 546 0.79 -16.35 26.49
N MET A 547 0.22 -16.19 25.28
CA MET A 547 -0.36 -14.93 24.82
C MET A 547 -1.55 -14.49 25.70
N ASP A 548 -1.49 -13.26 26.19
CA ASP A 548 -2.55 -12.66 27.01
C ASP A 548 -3.72 -12.12 26.16
N VAL A 549 -4.58 -13.03 25.70
CA VAL A 549 -5.76 -12.73 24.86
C VAL A 549 -6.67 -11.66 25.47
N VAL A 550 -7.15 -10.73 24.65
CA VAL A 550 -8.16 -9.72 25.05
C VAL A 550 -9.56 -10.29 24.80
N ALA A 551 -10.27 -10.62 25.87
CA ALA A 551 -11.55 -11.32 25.81
C ALA A 551 -12.71 -10.47 25.26
N GLY A 552 -12.60 -9.13 25.33
CA GLY A 552 -13.62 -8.23 24.82
C GLY A 552 -13.53 -6.81 25.38
N ARG A 553 -14.51 -5.97 25.00
CA ARG A 553 -14.55 -4.54 25.36
C ARG A 553 -14.49 -4.23 26.86
N ARG A 554 -14.92 -5.16 27.72
CA ARG A 554 -14.87 -4.99 29.19
C ARG A 554 -13.45 -4.88 29.74
N GLN A 555 -12.44 -5.32 28.98
CA GLN A 555 -11.03 -5.18 29.34
C GLN A 555 -10.37 -3.94 28.70
N LEU A 556 -11.15 -3.13 27.99
CA LEU A 556 -10.71 -1.92 27.30
C LEU A 556 -11.32 -0.70 27.98
N THR A 557 -10.63 0.43 27.88
CA THR A 557 -11.16 1.71 28.34
C THR A 557 -11.98 2.38 27.24
N GLU A 558 -13.24 2.71 27.52
CA GLU A 558 -14.13 3.36 26.56
C GLU A 558 -13.76 4.83 26.31
N ARG A 559 -14.00 5.26 25.07
CA ARG A 559 -13.91 6.65 24.60
C ARG A 559 -15.25 7.02 23.98
N VAL A 560 -15.84 8.11 24.47
CA VAL A 560 -17.21 8.53 24.14
C VAL A 560 -17.18 9.78 23.28
N LEU A 561 -17.85 9.72 22.13
CA LEU A 561 -18.06 10.87 21.25
C LEU A 561 -19.41 11.52 21.54
N ASP A 562 -19.39 12.85 21.63
CA ASP A 562 -20.58 13.68 21.65
C ASP A 562 -20.53 14.71 20.51
N ALA A 563 -21.70 15.06 19.99
CA ALA A 563 -21.80 16.13 18.99
C ALA A 563 -21.26 17.46 19.57
N SER A 564 -20.46 18.17 18.79
CA SER A 564 -19.92 19.49 19.14
C SER A 564 -20.28 20.53 18.07
N SER A 565 -19.82 21.76 18.24
CA SER A 565 -19.97 22.82 17.25
C SER A 565 -19.03 22.62 16.05
N ALA A 566 -19.31 23.32 14.94
CA ALA A 566 -18.41 23.45 13.79
C ALA A 566 -17.89 22.12 13.20
N ASN A 567 -18.79 21.15 12.94
CA ASN A 567 -18.47 19.89 12.26
C ASN A 567 -17.48 18.96 13.00
N LEU A 568 -17.23 19.19 14.29
CA LEU A 568 -16.36 18.39 15.15
C LEU A 568 -17.16 17.58 16.18
N PHE A 569 -16.46 16.68 16.88
CA PHE A 569 -16.94 15.96 18.04
C PHE A 569 -16.16 16.32 19.30
N ASN A 570 -16.83 16.26 20.45
CA ASN A 570 -16.16 16.21 21.74
C ASN A 570 -15.82 14.75 22.04
N LEU A 571 -14.65 14.52 22.63
CA LEU A 571 -14.20 13.19 23.02
C LEU A 571 -13.86 13.18 24.51
N SER A 572 -14.49 12.26 25.24
CA SER A 572 -14.27 12.08 26.67
C SER A 572 -13.98 10.61 27.01
N GLY A 573 -13.46 10.38 28.20
CA GLY A 573 -13.18 9.04 28.72
C GLY A 573 -12.32 9.10 29.98
N ALA A 574 -12.38 8.03 30.78
CA ALA A 574 -11.54 7.91 31.97
C ALA A 574 -10.05 7.71 31.59
N GLU A 575 -9.14 8.03 32.53
CA GLU A 575 -7.75 7.61 32.39
C GLU A 575 -7.65 6.08 32.19
N ILE A 576 -6.61 5.63 31.46
CA ILE A 576 -6.38 4.21 31.26
C ILE A 576 -6.05 3.57 32.61
N ALA A 577 -6.96 2.76 33.14
CA ALA A 577 -6.79 2.08 34.42
C ALA A 577 -5.60 1.09 34.38
N PRO A 578 -4.88 0.87 35.49
CA PRO A 578 -3.90 -0.21 35.60
C PRO A 578 -4.53 -1.56 35.23
N GLY A 579 -3.90 -2.29 34.31
CA GLY A 579 -4.40 -3.58 33.82
C GLY A 579 -5.43 -3.50 32.68
N SER A 580 -5.83 -2.29 32.26
CA SER A 580 -6.57 -2.13 31.00
C SER A 580 -5.74 -2.62 29.82
N LYS A 581 -6.36 -3.37 28.92
CA LYS A 581 -5.72 -3.95 27.73
C LYS A 581 -5.83 -3.05 26.49
N GLY A 582 -6.11 -1.76 26.70
CA GLY A 582 -6.18 -0.75 25.66
C GLY A 582 -7.44 0.10 25.73
N TRP A 583 -7.95 0.52 24.58
CA TRP A 583 -9.09 1.43 24.48
C TRP A 583 -9.92 1.19 23.22
N TYR A 584 -11.16 1.68 23.20
CA TYR A 584 -11.99 1.70 22.01
C TYR A 584 -12.85 2.96 21.93
N LEU A 585 -13.27 3.28 20.72
CA LEU A 585 -14.12 4.41 20.36
C LEU A 585 -15.18 3.90 19.38
N ASP A 586 -16.47 4.04 19.70
CA ASP A 586 -17.54 3.80 18.73
C ASP A 586 -17.79 5.05 17.88
N PHE A 587 -17.91 4.90 16.56
CA PHE A 587 -18.25 6.01 15.68
C PHE A 587 -19.69 6.46 15.93
N LEU A 588 -19.85 7.76 16.17
CA LEU A 588 -21.12 8.35 16.60
C LEU A 588 -22.24 8.04 15.59
N GLN A 589 -23.24 7.28 16.04
CA GLN A 589 -24.41 6.90 15.24
C GLN A 589 -24.09 6.14 13.93
N SER A 590 -22.98 5.40 13.88
CA SER A 590 -22.59 4.59 12.71
C SER A 590 -23.64 3.58 12.26
N SER A 591 -24.49 3.07 13.15
CA SER A 591 -25.66 2.25 12.80
C SER A 591 -26.75 2.99 12.01
N ARG A 592 -26.68 4.31 11.92
CA ARG A 592 -27.58 5.16 11.12
C ARG A 592 -26.85 5.83 9.96
N THR A 593 -25.62 6.31 10.20
CA THR A 593 -24.84 7.05 9.20
C THR A 593 -24.03 6.14 8.29
N GLY A 594 -23.81 4.88 8.69
CA GLY A 594 -22.94 3.95 7.98
C GLY A 594 -21.46 4.30 8.12
N GLU A 595 -21.08 5.20 9.02
CA GLU A 595 -19.69 5.61 9.23
C GLU A 595 -18.79 4.41 9.57
N ARG A 596 -17.64 4.32 8.91
CA ARG A 596 -16.72 3.18 9.01
C ARG A 596 -15.28 3.53 8.68
N SER A 597 -14.32 2.72 9.11
CA SER A 597 -12.90 2.88 8.80
C SER A 597 -12.44 1.76 7.86
N ILE A 598 -12.12 2.13 6.62
CA ILE A 598 -11.74 1.18 5.55
C ILE A 598 -10.31 1.37 5.05
N GLY A 599 -9.63 2.44 5.47
CA GLY A 599 -8.26 2.77 5.08
C GLY A 599 -7.37 2.95 6.31
N SER A 600 -6.18 2.37 6.27
CA SER A 600 -5.21 2.50 7.37
C SER A 600 -4.83 3.96 7.60
N GLY A 601 -4.68 4.33 8.87
CA GLY A 601 -4.20 5.65 9.28
C GLY A 601 -2.68 5.82 9.17
N VAL A 602 -2.19 6.91 9.75
CA VAL A 602 -0.77 7.25 9.88
C VAL A 602 -0.44 7.48 11.35
N LEU A 603 0.69 6.93 11.81
CA LEU A 603 1.25 7.21 13.12
C LEU A 603 2.32 8.30 13.02
N ALA A 604 2.21 9.33 13.85
CA ALA A 604 3.22 10.38 13.95
C ALA A 604 3.32 10.93 15.36
N GLY A 605 4.52 10.84 15.98
CA GLY A 605 4.77 11.50 17.25
C GLY A 605 3.88 11.05 18.41
N GLY A 606 3.46 9.78 18.42
CA GLY A 606 2.52 9.24 19.41
C GLY A 606 1.05 9.56 19.14
N ALA A 607 0.74 10.26 18.04
CA ALA A 607 -0.63 10.41 17.54
C ALA A 607 -0.94 9.36 16.47
N VAL A 608 -2.19 8.93 16.42
CA VAL A 608 -2.80 8.19 15.33
C VAL A 608 -3.73 9.13 14.58
N VAL A 609 -3.50 9.26 13.27
CA VAL A 609 -4.33 10.04 12.36
C VAL A 609 -5.05 9.09 11.42
N PHE A 610 -6.37 9.14 11.36
CA PHE A 610 -7.13 8.28 10.46
C PHE A 610 -8.38 9.00 9.95
N ASN A 611 -8.85 8.56 8.79
CA ASN A 611 -10.11 9.01 8.21
C ASN A 611 -11.14 7.88 8.29
N THR A 612 -12.40 8.24 8.47
CA THR A 612 -13.55 7.35 8.30
C THR A 612 -14.32 7.77 7.05
N LEU A 613 -15.00 6.81 6.42
CA LEU A 613 -15.90 7.02 5.30
C LEU A 613 -17.34 7.10 5.82
N LEU A 614 -18.08 8.10 5.37
CA LEU A 614 -19.52 8.19 5.50
C LEU A 614 -20.13 8.01 4.10
N PRO A 615 -20.86 6.91 3.85
CA PRO A 615 -21.45 6.66 2.54
C PRO A 615 -22.50 7.72 2.21
N GLY A 616 -22.63 8.02 0.92
CA GLY A 616 -23.73 8.82 0.41
C GLY A 616 -25.08 8.09 0.54
N THR A 617 -26.19 8.81 0.36
CA THR A 617 -27.54 8.23 0.41
C THR A 617 -27.84 7.32 -0.78
N ASP A 618 -27.23 7.63 -1.93
CA ASP A 618 -27.19 6.81 -3.13
C ASP A 618 -25.73 6.39 -3.44
N LYS A 619 -25.56 5.33 -4.22
CA LYS A 619 -24.27 4.85 -4.76
C LYS A 619 -23.50 5.91 -5.56
N CYS A 620 -24.18 6.94 -6.02
CA CYS A 620 -23.62 8.04 -6.80
C CYS A 620 -23.42 9.34 -6.04
N ASP A 621 -23.87 9.39 -4.79
CA ASP A 621 -23.61 10.53 -3.95
C ASP A 621 -22.16 10.53 -3.47
N ALA A 622 -21.56 11.73 -3.43
CA ALA A 622 -20.22 11.89 -2.90
C ALA A 622 -20.17 11.37 -1.45
N SER A 623 -19.27 10.42 -1.19
CA SER A 623 -18.97 9.99 0.17
C SER A 623 -18.23 11.10 0.91
N ARG A 624 -18.53 11.24 2.19
CA ARG A 624 -17.89 12.22 3.08
C ARG A 624 -16.83 11.53 3.92
N SER A 625 -15.94 12.32 4.51
CA SER A 625 -14.92 11.80 5.44
C SER A 625 -15.05 12.46 6.80
N ARG A 626 -14.65 11.75 7.86
CA ARG A 626 -14.27 12.39 9.12
C ARG A 626 -12.81 12.11 9.45
N THR A 627 -12.07 13.16 9.77
CA THR A 627 -10.68 13.04 10.23
C THR A 627 -10.61 13.00 11.75
N TYR A 628 -9.84 12.05 12.26
CA TYR A 628 -9.54 11.88 13.68
C TYR A 628 -8.04 11.97 13.92
N VAL A 629 -7.65 12.69 14.96
CA VAL A 629 -6.27 12.71 15.47
C VAL A 629 -6.30 12.46 16.97
N LEU A 630 -5.89 11.26 17.37
CA LEU A 630 -5.96 10.80 18.76
C LEU A 630 -4.57 10.40 19.26
N ASN A 631 -4.35 10.40 20.57
CA ASN A 631 -3.18 9.76 21.14
C ASN A 631 -3.26 8.24 20.91
N ALA A 632 -2.21 7.65 20.34
CA ALA A 632 -2.15 6.24 20.01
C ALA A 632 -2.33 5.31 21.24
N LEU A 633 -1.84 5.73 22.41
CA LEU A 633 -1.86 4.91 23.63
C LEU A 633 -3.13 5.09 24.46
N THR A 634 -3.68 6.30 24.49
CA THR A 634 -4.83 6.60 25.36
C THR A 634 -6.15 6.74 24.62
N GLY A 635 -6.14 7.00 23.30
CA GLY A 635 -7.35 7.31 22.54
C GLY A 635 -7.98 8.67 22.88
N LEU A 636 -7.29 9.53 23.64
CA LEU A 636 -7.73 10.88 24.01
C LEU A 636 -6.98 11.97 23.23
N PRO A 637 -7.55 13.18 23.11
CA PRO A 637 -6.86 14.33 22.53
C PRO A 637 -5.94 14.98 23.59
N GLU A 638 -4.80 14.36 23.93
CA GLU A 638 -3.88 14.86 24.97
C GLU A 638 -2.57 15.52 24.47
N GLY A 639 -2.09 16.50 25.24
CA GLY A 639 -1.25 17.64 24.84
C GLY A 639 0.23 17.45 24.45
N ARG A 640 0.69 16.26 24.06
CA ARG A 640 2.03 16.10 23.43
C ARG A 640 2.03 16.18 21.91
N SER A 641 0.88 15.89 21.30
CA SER A 641 0.60 16.10 19.87
C SER A 641 -0.66 16.93 19.73
N THR A 642 -0.52 18.24 19.55
CA THR A 642 -1.67 19.08 19.22
C THR A 642 -1.89 18.99 17.73
N ALA A 643 -2.85 18.16 17.31
CA ALA A 643 -3.51 18.39 16.05
C ALA A 643 -4.72 19.28 16.31
N SER A 644 -4.60 20.54 15.92
CA SER A 644 -5.65 21.53 16.16
C SER A 644 -6.04 22.22 14.87
N ILE A 645 -7.33 22.47 14.71
CA ILE A 645 -7.85 23.45 13.75
C ILE A 645 -7.76 24.82 14.41
N ASP A 646 -7.37 25.83 13.65
CA ASP A 646 -7.36 27.21 14.14
C ASP A 646 -8.81 27.71 14.35
N PRO A 647 -9.21 28.20 15.54
CA PRO A 647 -8.42 28.34 16.78
C PRO A 647 -8.51 27.11 17.72
N ALA A 648 -7.37 26.45 17.91
CA ALA A 648 -7.01 25.46 18.94
C ALA A 648 -7.98 24.28 19.26
N ALA A 649 -8.95 23.93 18.41
CA ALA A 649 -9.84 22.79 18.66
C ALA A 649 -9.20 21.47 18.19
N PRO A 650 -9.20 20.38 19.00
CA PRO A 650 -8.65 19.10 18.57
C PRO A 650 -9.40 18.55 17.36
N ILE A 651 -8.68 17.96 16.40
CA ILE A 651 -9.28 17.34 15.21
C ILE A 651 -9.88 15.99 15.61
N VAL A 652 -11.11 16.02 16.13
CA VAL A 652 -11.89 14.82 16.47
C VAL A 652 -13.12 14.79 15.59
N GLY A 653 -13.15 13.84 14.65
CA GLY A 653 -14.26 13.64 13.74
C GLY A 653 -14.54 14.84 12.85
N LEU A 654 -13.52 15.60 12.43
CA LEU A 654 -13.70 16.76 11.54
C LEU A 654 -14.37 16.31 10.24
N LEU A 655 -15.60 16.76 10.02
CA LEU A 655 -16.37 16.39 8.84
C LEU A 655 -15.88 17.13 7.59
N GLN A 656 -15.52 16.37 6.59
CA GLN A 656 -15.03 16.82 5.30
C GLN A 656 -16.09 16.60 4.22
N PRO A 657 -16.13 17.46 3.18
CA PRO A 657 -17.14 17.35 2.13
C PRO A 657 -16.93 16.14 1.22
N MET A 658 -15.70 15.60 1.16
CA MET A 658 -15.34 14.47 0.30
C MET A 658 -14.44 13.49 1.05
N TYR A 659 -14.57 12.20 0.73
CA TYR A 659 -13.63 11.17 1.18
C TYR A 659 -12.33 11.24 0.37
N PRO A 660 -11.16 11.42 1.02
CA PRO A 660 -9.89 11.57 0.31
C PRO A 660 -9.36 10.24 -0.20
N THR A 661 -8.65 10.28 -1.32
CA THR A 661 -7.95 9.10 -1.86
C THR A 661 -6.70 8.79 -1.04
N MET A 662 -6.11 9.81 -0.39
CA MET A 662 -4.93 9.69 0.45
C MET A 662 -4.96 10.66 1.63
N LEU A 663 -4.59 10.15 2.81
CA LEU A 663 -4.21 10.94 3.98
C LEU A 663 -2.69 11.10 4.00
N ALA A 664 -2.20 12.34 4.03
CA ALA A 664 -0.78 12.64 4.09
C ALA A 664 -0.44 13.61 5.24
N LEU A 665 0.70 13.39 5.88
CA LEU A 665 1.29 14.33 6.81
C LEU A 665 2.44 15.07 6.12
N VAL A 666 2.19 16.32 5.72
CA VAL A 666 3.15 17.11 4.94
C VAL A 666 4.03 17.93 5.90
N PRO A 667 5.35 17.69 5.97
CA PRO A 667 6.24 18.48 6.83
C PRO A 667 6.17 19.96 6.47
N GLN A 668 5.91 20.83 7.47
CA GLN A 668 5.84 22.28 7.30
C GLN A 668 7.10 22.97 7.84
N SER A 669 7.50 22.61 9.06
CA SER A 669 8.67 23.19 9.72
C SER A 669 9.23 22.26 10.78
N SER A 670 10.52 22.44 11.09
CA SER A 670 11.20 21.78 12.20
C SER A 670 12.04 22.79 12.97
N SER A 671 11.96 22.77 14.30
CA SER A 671 12.79 23.60 15.18
C SER A 671 13.37 22.77 16.33
N LEU A 672 14.49 23.21 16.88
CA LEU A 672 15.11 22.63 18.08
C LEU A 672 15.04 23.61 19.24
N SER A 673 14.80 23.11 20.44
CA SER A 673 14.98 23.88 21.67
C SER A 673 16.46 24.06 22.00
N ALA A 674 16.76 25.01 22.89
CA ALA A 674 18.06 25.02 23.56
C ALA A 674 18.27 23.68 24.33
N PRO A 675 19.52 23.18 24.42
CA PRO A 675 19.84 22.04 25.28
C PRO A 675 19.54 22.38 26.73
N ASP A 676 18.93 21.44 27.46
CA ASP A 676 18.83 21.53 28.91
C ASP A 676 20.18 21.21 29.58
N PRO A 677 20.32 21.35 30.91
CA PRO A 677 21.56 21.05 31.62
C PRO A 677 22.07 19.60 31.46
N THR A 678 21.22 18.68 31.01
CA THR A 678 21.60 17.29 30.72
C THR A 678 22.05 17.09 29.26
N GLY A 679 21.99 18.14 28.44
CA GLY A 679 22.26 18.09 27.00
C GLY A 679 21.11 17.52 26.18
N GLN A 680 19.91 17.42 26.77
CA GLN A 680 18.71 16.99 26.08
C GLN A 680 18.09 18.16 25.33
N VAL A 681 17.65 17.93 24.09
CA VAL A 681 16.95 18.92 23.27
C VAL A 681 15.56 18.42 22.90
N VAL A 682 14.63 19.34 22.63
CA VAL A 682 13.31 19.02 22.10
C VAL A 682 13.24 19.47 20.64
N VAL A 683 13.00 18.51 19.75
CA VAL A 683 12.72 18.77 18.34
C VAL A 683 11.22 18.92 18.17
N THR A 684 10.77 20.08 17.71
CA THR A 684 9.37 20.32 17.34
C THR A 684 9.23 20.24 15.83
N LYS A 685 8.36 19.35 15.34
CA LYS A 685 8.02 19.24 13.92
C LYS A 685 6.55 19.58 13.73
N ASN A 686 6.24 20.46 12.79
CA ASN A 686 4.86 20.74 12.39
C ASN A 686 4.58 20.04 11.06
N TYR A 687 3.47 19.33 11.00
CA TYR A 687 2.96 18.66 9.81
C TYR A 687 1.59 19.25 9.47
N ALA A 688 1.30 19.50 8.20
CA ALA A 688 -0.06 19.72 7.74
C ALA A 688 -0.74 18.35 7.56
N VAL A 689 -1.98 18.22 8.02
CA VAL A 689 -2.86 17.09 7.69
C VAL A 689 -3.47 17.41 6.34
N ALA A 690 -2.91 16.82 5.29
CA ALA A 690 -3.36 17.02 3.93
C ALA A 690 -4.22 15.84 3.48
N ASN A 691 -5.35 16.16 2.88
CA ASN A 691 -6.24 15.22 2.23
C ASN A 691 -6.17 15.50 0.74
N VAL A 692 -5.76 14.48 -0.01
CA VAL A 692 -5.52 14.60 -1.46
C VAL A 692 -6.70 13.99 -2.21
N SER A 693 -7.16 14.68 -3.24
CA SER A 693 -8.16 14.25 -4.22
C SER A 693 -7.72 14.68 -5.63
N ALA A 694 -8.48 14.33 -6.69
CA ALA A 694 -8.07 14.59 -8.08
C ALA A 694 -7.65 16.05 -8.34
N GLY A 695 -6.34 16.28 -8.40
CA GLY A 695 -5.75 17.59 -8.66
C GLY A 695 -5.85 18.61 -7.51
N GLU A 696 -6.45 18.25 -6.37
CA GLU A 696 -6.66 19.16 -5.24
C GLU A 696 -6.05 18.61 -3.94
N VAL A 697 -5.51 19.52 -3.12
CA VAL A 697 -4.98 19.20 -1.79
C VAL A 697 -5.67 20.09 -0.77
N ALA A 698 -6.54 19.48 0.04
CA ALA A 698 -7.22 20.16 1.13
C ALA A 698 -6.46 19.94 2.45
N VAL A 699 -6.01 21.03 3.07
CA VAL A 699 -5.39 20.98 4.40
C VAL A 699 -6.49 20.99 5.46
N ALA A 700 -6.65 19.88 6.18
CA ALA A 700 -7.64 19.71 7.26
C ALA A 700 -7.20 20.38 8.56
N GLY A 701 -5.90 20.57 8.75
CA GLY A 701 -5.32 21.17 9.94
C GLY A 701 -3.83 20.89 10.02
N ALA A 702 -3.24 21.00 11.21
CA ALA A 702 -1.83 20.72 11.42
C ALA A 702 -1.61 19.88 12.68
N VAL A 703 -0.68 18.92 12.62
CA VAL A 703 -0.17 18.14 13.75
C VAL A 703 1.17 18.71 14.18
N LYS A 704 1.29 19.09 15.44
CA LYS A 704 2.57 19.44 16.06
C LYS A 704 3.10 18.25 16.84
N VAL A 705 4.28 17.77 16.48
CA VAL A 705 4.97 16.66 17.11
C VAL A 705 6.17 17.18 17.88
N ARG A 706 6.32 16.79 19.15
CA ARG A 706 7.51 17.08 19.97
C ARG A 706 8.27 15.79 20.29
N LEU A 707 9.54 15.74 19.88
CA LEU A 707 10.43 14.61 20.08
C LEU A 707 11.58 15.02 21.00
N ARG A 708 12.00 14.13 21.90
CA ARG A 708 13.24 14.29 22.65
C ARG A 708 14.40 13.83 21.77
N SER A 709 15.47 14.60 21.73
CA SER A 709 16.72 14.30 21.01
C SER A 709 17.91 14.79 21.83
N GLY A 710 19.12 14.64 21.32
CA GLY A 710 20.36 14.91 22.05
C GLY A 710 20.68 13.79 23.04
N ARG A 711 21.10 14.13 24.27
CA ARG A 711 21.40 13.13 25.30
C ARG A 711 20.10 12.63 25.94
N LEU A 712 19.76 11.35 25.71
CA LEU A 712 18.49 10.74 26.15
C LEU A 712 18.59 9.99 27.49
N SER A 713 19.79 9.63 27.93
CA SER A 713 20.04 9.00 29.22
C SER A 713 21.44 9.32 29.73
N TRP A 714 21.65 9.17 31.04
CA TRP A 714 22.98 9.06 31.64
C TRP A 714 23.11 7.69 32.30
N ARG A 715 24.31 7.13 32.26
CA ARG A 715 24.75 6.10 33.21
C ARG A 715 26.04 6.58 33.83
N GLU A 716 26.15 6.49 35.14
CA GLU A 716 27.41 6.70 35.83
C GLU A 716 28.30 5.47 35.62
N VAL A 717 29.53 5.68 35.17
CA VAL A 717 30.55 4.64 35.11
C VAL A 717 31.53 4.93 36.24
N ALA A 718 31.26 4.34 37.41
CA ALA A 718 32.01 4.64 38.64
C ALA A 718 33.53 4.35 38.53
N ASN A 719 33.94 3.56 37.54
CA ASN A 719 35.30 3.02 37.40
C ASN A 719 35.88 3.27 36.00
N TRP A 720 35.51 4.38 35.34
CA TRP A 720 35.93 4.67 33.95
C TRP A 720 37.45 4.63 33.78
N ARG A 721 38.19 5.11 34.78
CA ARG A 721 39.65 5.18 34.73
C ARG A 721 40.28 3.78 34.77
N GLU A 722 39.80 2.88 35.62
CA GLU A 722 40.29 1.50 35.65
C GLU A 722 39.88 0.72 34.39
N LEU A 723 38.66 0.93 33.88
CA LEU A 723 38.19 0.32 32.63
C LEU A 723 38.99 0.78 31.40
N HIS A 724 39.34 2.07 31.33
CA HIS A 724 40.11 2.63 30.23
C HIS A 724 41.58 2.18 30.26
N GLU A 725 42.18 2.07 31.45
CA GLU A 725 43.54 1.56 31.65
C GLU A 725 43.62 0.05 31.35
N ALA A 726 42.59 -0.74 31.65
CA ALA A 726 42.56 -2.18 31.36
C ALA A 726 42.39 -2.53 29.87
N ILE A 727 42.04 -1.55 29.03
CA ILE A 727 41.85 -1.71 27.56
C ILE A 727 43.09 -1.26 26.78
N LYS A 728 44.00 -0.48 27.39
CA LYS A 728 45.34 -0.22 26.84
C LYS A 728 46.24 -1.43 27.05
#